data_AF-A0A9E5QPI4-F1
#
_entry.id   AF-A0A9E5QPI4-F1
#
_cell.length_a   1.000
_cell.length_b   1.000
_cell.length_c   1.000
_cell.angle_alpha   90.00
_cell.angle_beta   90.00
_cell.angle_gamma   90.00
#
_symmetry.space_group_name_H-M   'P 1'
#
loop_
_entity.id
_entity.type
_entity.pdbx_description
1 polymer ?
#
loop_
_entity_poly.entity_id
_entity_poly.type
_entity_poly.pdbx_seq_one_letter_code
_entity_poly.pdbx_strand_id
1 'polypeptide(L)'
;MRAERRLLAGLLGCVALAAALAGCSGSSGNAGSGACAPECNSPAAFLTEEDVRRVIAQAAGEALARGAPATIAVVDRVGNVLAVFRMTGARERFDILSGRGVQGGLDGLRDTLPSEAAAIAKAITGAYLSSSGNAFSTRTASQIVQEHFLPGESQAPSGPLYGVQFSQLSCSDVNRNLAHGSVGPKRSPLGLAADPGGLPLYKGGAVVGGVGVMADGTYGLDLVVTDRDEDLDELVAVAGARGFDAPEDIRGERLTADGKTFRYVDSESLASDPSRAPGFASLPGALVAVPGYVDASVHAGVAFGTAASGYRAAAGAFAALGAFTLVDAAGAERFPPRAGSGSGALAASEVARILEEGIRVANRARAQIRRPLGSAAQVSVSVVDTNGDILGLLRTADAPVFGTDVAVQKARGALLFSHPQAFGMISGLPDAAYLVPSGATSSIAAYASGFRAFVGAGGELDGRTAWSTRAIGNLHRPAFPDGLAGTPAGPLSKGFDAWSPFNVGFQLDLVYNQLVKGALGDTSTGCAGRAAAGAPAGSPDAGLALARNGVQIFPGAVPVYRGDTLVGAVGISGDGVDQDDMVAFLGLANAARALGTGLANAPAARRADQLVPQGVRLRYVQCPQSPFNDSTQQDACAGL
;
A
#
# COMPACT_ATOMS: atom_id res chain seq x y z
N MET A 1 76.22 -10.34 -7.96
CA MET A 1 76.73 -10.91 -6.69
C MET A 1 75.55 -11.59 -6.01
N ARG A 2 75.52 -12.92 -5.94
CA ARG A 2 75.91 -13.72 -4.75
C ARG A 2 75.02 -13.37 -3.54
N ALA A 3 74.05 -14.21 -3.16
CA ALA A 3 74.21 -15.50 -2.44
C ALA A 3 74.57 -15.25 -0.94
N GLU A 4 74.06 -15.96 0.07
CA GLU A 4 73.19 -17.16 0.11
C GLU A 4 72.80 -17.45 1.59
N ARG A 5 71.58 -17.99 1.86
CA ARG A 5 71.28 -19.06 2.87
C ARG A 5 71.60 -18.78 4.38
N ARG A 6 71.18 -19.57 5.40
CA ARG A 6 70.44 -20.87 5.58
C ARG A 6 69.78 -20.84 7.01
N LEU A 7 68.55 -21.38 7.22
CA LEU A 7 68.19 -22.64 7.94
C LEU A 7 68.59 -22.71 9.46
N LEU A 8 67.93 -23.38 10.43
CA LEU A 8 66.84 -24.39 10.62
C LEU A 8 66.16 -24.10 12.01
N ALA A 9 65.13 -24.76 12.57
CA ALA A 9 64.34 -26.01 12.36
C ALA A 9 62.86 -25.71 12.78
N GLY A 10 61.78 -26.46 12.54
CA GLY A 10 61.56 -27.92 12.46
C GLY A 10 61.09 -28.48 13.84
N LEU A 11 60.17 -29.44 13.98
CA LEU A 11 59.28 -30.17 13.05
C LEU A 11 58.32 -31.07 13.88
N LEU A 12 56.99 -31.04 13.68
CA LEU A 12 55.95 -32.01 14.16
C LEU A 12 54.55 -31.43 13.83
N GLY A 13 53.54 -32.13 13.32
CA GLY A 13 53.46 -33.48 12.75
C GLY A 13 52.01 -33.82 12.33
N CYS A 14 51.81 -34.15 11.04
CA CYS A 14 50.54 -34.58 10.41
C CYS A 14 49.84 -35.75 11.14
N VAL A 15 48.49 -35.86 11.16
CA VAL A 15 47.59 -36.65 10.26
C VAL A 15 46.19 -36.68 10.97
N ALA A 16 44.98 -36.77 10.38
CA ALA A 16 44.49 -36.98 9.00
C ALA A 16 43.59 -35.77 8.55
N LEU A 17 42.42 -35.83 7.87
CA LEU A 17 41.55 -36.87 7.27
C LEU A 17 41.01 -36.38 5.90
N ALA A 18 40.47 -37.30 5.10
CA ALA A 18 40.26 -37.18 3.65
C ALA A 18 39.02 -36.36 3.19
N ALA A 19 38.98 -36.15 1.88
CA ALA A 19 38.05 -35.28 1.15
C ALA A 19 36.62 -35.82 0.95
N ALA A 20 35.68 -34.89 0.75
CA ALA A 20 34.57 -35.05 -0.20
C ALA A 20 34.08 -33.67 -0.69
N LEU A 21 33.89 -33.52 -2.00
CA LEU A 21 33.19 -32.36 -2.58
C LEU A 21 31.68 -32.57 -2.48
N ALA A 22 30.96 -31.62 -1.88
CA ALA A 22 29.52 -31.45 -2.06
C ALA A 22 29.15 -29.96 -1.89
N GLY A 23 28.34 -29.43 -2.79
CA GLY A 23 28.24 -28.01 -3.07
C GLY A 23 27.63 -27.11 -1.98
N CYS A 24 28.07 -25.86 -1.99
CA CYS A 24 27.27 -24.70 -1.61
C CYS A 24 27.40 -23.65 -2.73
N SER A 25 26.37 -23.54 -3.58
CA SER A 25 26.23 -22.47 -4.56
C SER A 25 25.87 -21.17 -3.87
N GLY A 26 26.89 -20.40 -3.46
CA GLY A 26 26.73 -19.06 -2.92
C GLY A 26 26.19 -18.08 -3.97
N SER A 27 24.87 -18.02 -4.14
CA SER A 27 24.22 -17.00 -4.95
C SER A 27 24.20 -15.67 -4.19
N SER A 28 25.28 -14.90 -4.31
CA SER A 28 25.32 -13.47 -3.97
C SER A 28 24.50 -12.70 -5.00
N GLY A 29 23.16 -12.85 -4.91
CA GLY A 29 22.19 -12.38 -5.88
C GLY A 29 21.95 -10.87 -5.84
N ASN A 30 22.96 -10.06 -6.15
CA ASN A 30 22.72 -8.68 -6.56
C ASN A 30 22.14 -8.70 -7.98
N ALA A 31 20.83 -8.85 -8.08
CA ALA A 31 20.11 -9.23 -9.29
C ALA A 31 19.94 -8.08 -10.30
N GLY A 32 21.06 -7.55 -10.81
CA GLY A 32 21.12 -6.83 -12.10
C GLY A 32 20.37 -5.50 -12.24
N SER A 33 19.66 -5.02 -11.20
CA SER A 33 18.90 -3.76 -11.28
C SER A 33 19.83 -2.55 -11.18
N GLY A 34 20.36 -2.09 -12.31
CA GLY A 34 21.00 -0.77 -12.44
C GLY A 34 20.04 0.42 -12.30
N ALA A 35 18.86 0.22 -11.70
CA ALA A 35 17.71 1.13 -11.66
C ALA A 35 17.23 1.43 -10.23
N CYS A 36 18.06 1.13 -9.22
CA CYS A 36 17.77 1.34 -7.81
C CYS A 36 18.96 2.04 -7.14
N ALA A 37 18.74 2.71 -5.99
CA ALA A 37 19.82 3.37 -5.27
C ALA A 37 20.89 2.35 -4.81
N PRO A 38 22.16 2.76 -4.64
CA PRO A 38 23.18 1.91 -4.04
C PRO A 38 22.70 1.28 -2.71
N GLU A 39 23.04 0.01 -2.49
CA GLU A 39 22.65 -0.77 -1.31
C GLU A 39 21.14 -0.98 -1.08
N CYS A 40 20.26 -0.56 -1.99
CA CYS A 40 18.85 -0.94 -1.92
C CYS A 40 18.72 -2.48 -1.92
N ASN A 41 17.82 -3.01 -1.09
CA ASN A 41 17.63 -4.46 -0.89
C ASN A 41 18.91 -5.21 -0.42
N SER A 42 19.85 -4.51 0.24
CA SER A 42 21.05 -5.12 0.83
C SER A 42 20.68 -6.22 1.83
N PRO A 43 21.27 -7.43 1.74
CA PRO A 43 21.04 -8.51 2.70
C PRO A 43 21.45 -8.18 4.15
N ALA A 44 22.22 -7.11 4.38
CA ALA A 44 22.60 -6.62 5.70
C ALA A 44 21.67 -5.49 6.22
N ALA A 45 20.76 -4.97 5.38
CA ALA A 45 19.82 -3.92 5.75
C ALA A 45 18.57 -4.52 6.42
N PHE A 46 18.67 -4.75 7.74
CA PHE A 46 17.55 -5.09 8.61
C PHE A 46 17.77 -4.53 10.03
N LEU A 47 16.69 -4.49 10.80
CA LEU A 47 16.70 -4.13 12.23
C LEU A 47 17.05 -5.38 13.06
N THR A 48 18.13 -5.31 13.82
CA THR A 48 18.45 -6.29 14.87
C THR A 48 17.54 -6.08 16.08
N GLU A 49 17.47 -7.04 17.01
CA GLU A 49 16.73 -6.83 18.26
C GLU A 49 17.32 -5.66 19.09
N GLU A 50 18.62 -5.38 18.98
CA GLU A 50 19.26 -4.22 19.63
C GLU A 50 18.78 -2.91 18.99
N ASP A 51 18.70 -2.86 17.65
CA ASP A 51 18.12 -1.73 16.92
C ASP A 51 16.67 -1.48 17.38
N VAL A 52 15.85 -2.52 17.51
CA VAL A 52 14.45 -2.42 17.96
C VAL A 52 14.36 -1.94 19.42
N ARG A 53 15.17 -2.49 20.33
CA ARG A 53 15.26 -2.03 21.73
C ARG A 53 15.67 -0.57 21.83
N ARG A 54 16.60 -0.12 20.97
CA ARG A 54 17.04 1.28 20.87
C ARG A 54 15.92 2.20 20.40
N VAL A 55 15.24 1.88 19.30
CA VAL A 55 14.09 2.67 18.79
C VAL A 55 13.04 2.86 19.88
N ILE A 56 12.67 1.79 20.59
CA ILE A 56 11.69 1.87 21.69
C ILE A 56 12.22 2.70 22.86
N ALA A 57 13.48 2.51 23.27
CA ALA A 57 14.08 3.26 24.36
C ALA A 57 14.15 4.77 24.09
N GLN A 58 14.47 5.16 22.86
CA GLN A 58 14.54 6.55 22.45
C GLN A 58 13.15 7.21 22.43
N ALA A 59 12.15 6.54 21.84
CA ALA A 59 10.76 6.99 21.87
C ALA A 59 10.22 7.08 23.31
N ALA A 60 10.38 6.04 24.12
CA ALA A 60 9.93 6.03 25.51
C ALA A 60 10.66 7.07 26.39
N GLY A 61 11.93 7.38 26.10
CA GLY A 61 12.68 8.46 26.76
C GLY A 61 12.10 9.85 26.47
N GLU A 62 11.68 10.10 25.23
CA GLU A 62 11.02 11.35 24.83
C GLU A 62 9.62 11.47 25.43
N ALA A 63 8.83 10.39 25.36
CA ALA A 63 7.51 10.31 25.99
C ALA A 63 7.57 10.56 27.50
N LEU A 64 8.60 10.06 28.18
CA LEU A 64 8.88 10.37 29.59
C LEU A 64 9.24 11.84 29.82
N ALA A 65 10.10 12.42 28.99
CA ALA A 65 10.50 13.83 29.12
C ALA A 65 9.32 14.80 28.92
N ARG A 66 8.34 14.40 28.10
CA ARG A 66 7.07 15.14 27.88
C ARG A 66 5.99 14.86 28.90
N GLY A 67 6.13 13.83 29.73
CA GLY A 67 5.05 13.38 30.63
C GLY A 67 3.85 12.79 29.89
N ALA A 68 4.05 12.23 28.69
CA ALA A 68 3.02 11.68 27.81
C ALA A 68 3.28 10.19 27.52
N PRO A 69 2.91 9.26 28.43
CA PRO A 69 3.16 7.83 28.25
C PRO A 69 2.48 7.27 27.00
N ALA A 70 3.24 6.53 26.19
CA ALA A 70 2.82 6.09 24.86
C ALA A 70 2.80 4.56 24.68
N THR A 71 2.05 4.11 23.68
CA THR A 71 2.19 2.79 23.05
C THR A 71 3.04 2.94 21.79
N ILE A 72 4.13 2.18 21.71
CA ILE A 72 5.15 2.26 20.65
C ILE A 72 5.23 0.92 19.94
N ALA A 73 5.11 0.92 18.62
CA ALA A 73 5.28 -0.25 17.77
C ALA A 73 6.46 -0.07 16.81
N VAL A 74 7.21 -1.14 16.58
CA VAL A 74 8.29 -1.19 15.57
C VAL A 74 8.01 -2.34 14.62
N VAL A 75 8.12 -2.07 13.31
CA VAL A 75 7.94 -3.07 12.25
C VAL A 75 9.15 -3.11 11.33
N ASP A 76 9.39 -4.24 10.67
CA ASP A 76 10.34 -4.31 9.55
C ASP A 76 9.74 -3.84 8.22
N ARG A 77 10.57 -3.80 7.18
CA ARG A 77 10.21 -3.36 5.83
C ARG A 77 9.01 -4.09 5.22
N VAL A 78 8.70 -5.31 5.66
CA VAL A 78 7.56 -6.11 5.16
C VAL A 78 6.43 -6.23 6.18
N GLY A 79 6.46 -5.42 7.23
CA GLY A 79 5.41 -5.28 8.21
C GLY A 79 5.38 -6.37 9.28
N ASN A 80 6.45 -7.17 9.44
CA ASN A 80 6.57 -8.00 10.63
C ASN A 80 6.64 -7.06 11.84
N VAL A 81 5.71 -7.21 12.78
CA VAL A 81 5.73 -6.46 14.03
C VAL A 81 6.82 -7.05 14.90
N LEU A 82 7.87 -6.27 15.14
CA LEU A 82 9.09 -6.73 15.81
C LEU A 82 8.99 -6.61 17.33
N ALA A 83 8.24 -5.61 17.80
CA ALA A 83 7.88 -5.41 19.18
C ALA A 83 6.74 -4.39 19.27
N VAL A 84 5.91 -4.52 20.31
CA VAL A 84 5.00 -3.47 20.77
C VAL A 84 5.25 -3.27 22.26
N PHE A 85 5.53 -2.04 22.67
CA PHE A 85 5.80 -1.66 24.05
C PHE A 85 4.79 -0.61 24.49
N ARG A 86 4.10 -0.88 25.60
CA ARG A 86 3.15 0.06 26.21
C ARG A 86 3.72 0.59 27.51
N MET A 87 3.90 1.90 27.58
CA MET A 87 4.40 2.56 28.78
C MET A 87 3.39 2.48 29.92
N THR A 88 3.88 2.48 31.16
CA THR A 88 3.03 2.56 32.35
C THR A 88 2.25 3.87 32.33
N GLY A 89 0.92 3.77 32.35
CA GLY A 89 0.02 4.93 32.28
C GLY A 89 -0.38 5.38 30.88
N ALA A 90 0.08 4.71 29.82
CA ALA A 90 -0.39 4.97 28.45
C ALA A 90 -1.87 4.60 28.29
N ARG A 91 -2.61 5.34 27.45
CA ARG A 91 -4.03 5.07 27.18
C ARG A 91 -4.18 3.74 26.44
N GLU A 92 -4.97 2.81 26.99
CA GLU A 92 -5.08 1.45 26.43
C GLU A 92 -5.86 1.38 25.11
N ARG A 93 -6.69 2.39 24.82
CA ARG A 93 -7.57 2.47 23.64
C ARG A 93 -7.54 3.87 23.06
N PHE A 94 -8.01 4.03 21.83
CA PHE A 94 -8.02 5.31 21.14
C PHE A 94 -9.38 5.63 20.52
N ASP A 95 -9.55 6.89 20.13
CA ASP A 95 -10.72 7.42 19.43
C ASP A 95 -10.36 7.65 17.95
N ILE A 96 -11.23 7.30 16.99
CA ILE A 96 -11.06 7.64 15.57
C ILE A 96 -11.89 8.87 15.27
N LEU A 97 -11.23 10.00 15.02
CA LEU A 97 -11.86 11.31 14.89
C LEU A 97 -11.22 12.08 13.73
N SER A 98 -11.98 12.46 12.71
CA SER A 98 -11.42 13.28 11.62
C SER A 98 -11.23 14.76 11.94
N GLY A 99 -11.64 15.23 13.11
CA GLY A 99 -11.74 16.66 13.42
C GLY A 99 -12.89 17.41 12.70
N ARG A 100 -13.52 16.83 11.67
CA ARG A 100 -14.63 17.46 10.91
C ARG A 100 -15.98 17.51 11.66
N GLY A 101 -16.09 16.85 12.82
CA GLY A 101 -17.33 16.77 13.60
C GLY A 101 -18.42 15.86 13.01
N VAL A 102 -18.08 15.05 12.00
CA VAL A 102 -18.99 14.07 11.37
C VAL A 102 -19.04 12.75 12.14
N GLN A 103 -19.99 11.89 11.82
CA GLN A 103 -20.09 10.51 12.33
C GLN A 103 -20.52 9.56 11.22
N GLY A 104 -20.03 8.32 11.27
CA GLY A 104 -20.35 7.28 10.28
C GLY A 104 -19.08 6.65 9.71
N GLY A 105 -19.19 5.45 9.14
CA GLY A 105 -18.02 4.67 8.78
C GLY A 105 -17.17 4.39 10.03
N LEU A 106 -15.89 4.75 10.00
CA LEU A 106 -15.00 4.65 11.15
C LEU A 106 -14.94 5.95 11.98
N ASP A 107 -15.56 7.04 11.52
CA ASP A 107 -15.48 8.34 12.18
C ASP A 107 -16.44 8.45 13.37
N GLY A 108 -15.93 8.98 14.48
CA GLY A 108 -16.66 9.07 15.74
C GLY A 108 -16.61 7.81 16.61
N LEU A 109 -15.85 6.77 16.21
CA LEU A 109 -15.58 5.62 17.07
C LEU A 109 -14.73 6.06 18.27
N ARG A 110 -15.12 5.66 19.48
CA ARG A 110 -14.43 6.05 20.72
C ARG A 110 -14.19 4.87 21.63
N ASP A 111 -13.05 4.89 22.32
CA ASP A 111 -12.64 3.91 23.33
C ASP A 111 -12.88 2.43 22.93
N THR A 112 -12.76 2.12 21.64
CA THR A 112 -13.20 0.83 21.07
C THR A 112 -12.01 -0.09 20.82
N LEU A 113 -10.99 0.42 20.14
CA LEU A 113 -9.87 -0.37 19.62
C LEU A 113 -8.61 -0.16 20.48
N PRO A 114 -7.76 -1.19 20.64
CA PRO A 114 -6.55 -1.11 21.47
C PRO A 114 -5.49 -0.20 20.84
N SER A 115 -4.81 0.60 21.64
CA SER A 115 -3.76 1.56 21.23
C SER A 115 -2.66 0.96 20.35
N GLU A 116 -2.38 -0.33 20.56
CA GLU A 116 -1.43 -1.15 19.82
C GLU A 116 -1.81 -1.27 18.34
N ALA A 117 -3.11 -1.28 18.01
CA ALA A 117 -3.58 -1.32 16.62
C ALA A 117 -3.26 -0.02 15.87
N ALA A 118 -3.40 1.13 16.53
CA ALA A 118 -3.03 2.43 15.98
C ALA A 118 -1.52 2.56 15.79
N ALA A 119 -0.74 2.22 16.83
CA ALA A 119 0.73 2.24 16.76
C ALA A 119 1.27 1.33 15.63
N ILE A 120 0.76 0.10 15.49
CA ILE A 120 1.14 -0.80 14.38
C ILE A 120 0.75 -0.19 13.02
N ALA A 121 -0.45 0.38 12.87
CA ALA A 121 -0.89 0.97 11.60
C ALA A 121 -0.01 2.17 11.19
N LYS A 122 0.37 3.04 12.14
CA LYS A 122 1.33 4.14 11.93
C LYS A 122 2.71 3.61 11.51
N ALA A 123 3.24 2.59 12.21
CA ALA A 123 4.53 1.99 11.92
C ALA A 123 4.58 1.35 10.50
N ILE A 124 3.55 0.58 10.14
CA ILE A 124 3.39 0.00 8.80
C ILE A 124 3.30 1.10 7.74
N THR A 125 2.63 2.21 8.02
CA THR A 125 2.47 3.30 7.05
C THR A 125 3.81 3.93 6.67
N GLY A 126 4.64 4.29 7.66
CA GLY A 126 6.00 4.77 7.41
C GLY A 126 6.83 3.73 6.64
N ALA A 127 6.80 2.47 7.08
CA ALA A 127 7.52 1.37 6.45
C ALA A 127 7.07 1.10 5.00
N TYR A 128 5.79 1.25 4.66
CA TYR A 128 5.22 0.80 3.37
C TYR A 128 5.16 1.88 2.30
N LEU A 129 4.90 3.15 2.67
CA LEU A 129 4.87 4.26 1.71
C LEU A 129 6.27 4.63 1.20
N SER A 130 7.30 4.40 2.02
CA SER A 130 8.69 4.75 1.71
C SER A 130 9.41 3.73 0.78
N SER A 131 10.51 4.19 0.19
CA SER A 131 11.40 3.46 -0.71
C SER A 131 12.83 4.02 -0.65
N SER A 132 13.80 3.47 -1.39
CA SER A 132 15.14 4.08 -1.49
C SER A 132 15.18 5.41 -2.27
N GLY A 133 14.08 5.80 -2.92
CA GLY A 133 13.95 7.06 -3.66
C GLY A 133 13.01 8.09 -3.02
N ASN A 134 12.27 7.73 -1.97
CA ASN A 134 11.39 8.62 -1.22
C ASN A 134 11.18 8.16 0.23
N ALA A 135 11.11 9.12 1.14
CA ALA A 135 10.71 8.89 2.53
C ALA A 135 9.41 9.66 2.82
N PHE A 136 8.39 8.90 3.19
CA PHE A 136 7.07 9.40 3.51
C PHE A 136 6.65 8.92 4.90
N SER A 137 6.03 9.81 5.65
CA SER A 137 5.49 9.60 6.98
C SER A 137 3.97 9.48 6.95
N THR A 138 3.35 9.32 8.12
CA THR A 138 1.90 9.49 8.25
C THR A 138 1.43 10.92 8.00
N ARG A 139 2.26 11.98 8.12
CA ARG A 139 1.88 13.33 7.62
C ARG A 139 1.79 13.37 6.11
N THR A 140 2.71 12.71 5.39
CA THR A 140 2.59 12.56 3.94
C THR A 140 1.28 11.84 3.60
N ALA A 141 0.97 10.76 4.32
CA ALA A 141 -0.29 10.02 4.16
C ALA A 141 -1.50 10.92 4.43
N SER A 142 -1.47 11.73 5.50
CA SER A 142 -2.48 12.71 5.88
C SER A 142 -2.86 13.64 4.73
N GLN A 143 -1.84 14.28 4.14
CA GLN A 143 -2.02 15.23 3.04
C GLN A 143 -2.63 14.58 1.79
N ILE A 144 -2.19 13.37 1.42
CA ILE A 144 -2.55 12.74 0.14
C ILE A 144 -3.90 12.02 0.15
N VAL A 145 -4.61 11.93 1.28
CA VAL A 145 -5.91 11.24 1.39
C VAL A 145 -7.12 12.18 1.46
N GLN A 146 -6.91 13.49 1.59
CA GLN A 146 -7.96 14.47 1.85
C GLN A 146 -8.72 14.94 0.59
N GLU A 147 -9.81 15.68 0.82
CA GLU A 147 -10.71 16.19 -0.23
C GLU A 147 -10.02 17.11 -1.23
N HIS A 148 -8.91 17.73 -0.83
CA HIS A 148 -7.99 18.54 -1.63
C HIS A 148 -6.55 18.10 -1.32
N PHE A 149 -5.62 18.16 -2.28
CA PHE A 149 -4.22 17.74 -2.07
C PHE A 149 -3.43 18.68 -1.12
N LEU A 150 -3.82 19.95 -1.03
CA LEU A 150 -3.48 20.80 0.12
C LEU A 150 -4.79 21.13 0.85
N PRO A 151 -5.03 20.51 2.03
CA PRO A 151 -6.14 20.87 2.91
C PRO A 151 -6.23 22.38 3.13
N GLY A 152 -7.45 22.92 3.08
CA GLY A 152 -7.72 24.36 3.15
C GLY A 152 -7.61 25.12 1.83
N GLU A 153 -6.99 24.59 0.77
CA GLU A 153 -7.16 25.17 -0.57
C GLU A 153 -8.63 25.07 -1.02
N SER A 154 -9.08 26.02 -1.83
CA SER A 154 -10.41 25.97 -2.46
C SER A 154 -10.25 25.77 -3.96
N GLN A 155 -11.18 25.03 -4.58
CA GLN A 155 -11.15 24.72 -6.02
C GLN A 155 -9.89 23.94 -6.46
N ALA A 156 -9.37 23.05 -5.61
CA ALA A 156 -8.18 22.23 -5.85
C ALA A 156 -8.53 20.73 -5.89
N PRO A 157 -7.92 19.90 -6.77
CA PRO A 157 -8.22 18.46 -6.82
C PRO A 157 -7.91 17.72 -5.52
N SER A 158 -8.62 16.62 -5.26
CA SER A 158 -8.36 15.75 -4.09
C SER A 158 -6.95 15.17 -4.06
N GLY A 159 -6.51 14.80 -2.86
CA GLY A 159 -5.24 14.13 -2.64
C GLY A 159 -5.06 12.91 -3.57
N PRO A 160 -3.84 12.69 -4.11
CA PRO A 160 -3.63 11.73 -5.19
C PRO A 160 -3.94 10.28 -4.79
N LEU A 161 -3.83 9.95 -3.49
CA LEU A 161 -4.11 8.62 -2.95
C LEU A 161 -5.32 8.60 -1.99
N TYR A 162 -6.30 9.50 -2.20
CA TYR A 162 -7.62 9.50 -1.56
C TYR A 162 -8.19 8.07 -1.40
N GLY A 163 -8.43 7.67 -0.15
CA GLY A 163 -8.93 6.33 0.21
C GLY A 163 -7.88 5.21 0.30
N VAL A 164 -6.57 5.49 0.22
CA VAL A 164 -5.51 4.45 0.37
C VAL A 164 -5.47 3.81 1.77
N GLN A 165 -6.08 4.45 2.78
CA GLN A 165 -6.20 3.88 4.12
C GLN A 165 -6.87 2.51 4.10
N PHE A 166 -7.84 2.30 3.21
CA PHE A 166 -8.60 1.04 3.09
C PHE A 166 -7.85 -0.04 2.28
N SER A 167 -6.53 -0.10 2.46
CA SER A 167 -5.65 -1.13 1.89
C SER A 167 -4.84 -1.84 2.98
N GLN A 168 -4.14 -2.92 2.65
CA GLN A 168 -3.38 -3.73 3.61
C GLN A 168 -4.22 -4.42 4.70
N LEU A 169 -5.51 -4.58 4.43
CA LEU A 169 -6.51 -5.00 5.41
C LEU A 169 -6.27 -6.43 5.92
N SER A 170 -6.75 -6.70 7.14
CA SER A 170 -6.48 -7.95 7.87
C SER A 170 -7.03 -9.23 7.23
N CYS A 171 -7.96 -9.05 6.30
CA CYS A 171 -8.66 -10.03 5.48
C CYS A 171 -8.14 -10.13 4.02
N SER A 172 -7.08 -9.41 3.63
CA SER A 172 -6.52 -9.46 2.27
C SER A 172 -6.00 -10.86 1.90
N ASP A 173 -6.21 -11.29 0.66
CA ASP A 173 -5.64 -12.53 0.09
C ASP A 173 -4.19 -12.36 -0.44
N VAL A 174 -3.68 -11.13 -0.44
CA VAL A 174 -2.28 -10.79 -0.79
C VAL A 174 -1.42 -10.67 0.47
N ASN A 175 -1.93 -10.02 1.50
CA ASN A 175 -1.20 -9.84 2.75
C ASN A 175 -1.18 -11.11 3.61
N ARG A 176 -0.07 -11.33 4.30
CA ARG A 176 0.13 -12.46 5.21
C ARG A 176 -0.12 -12.03 6.65
N ASN A 177 -0.43 -13.01 7.49
CA ASN A 177 -0.54 -12.87 8.94
C ASN A 177 0.66 -13.52 9.65
N LEU A 178 0.70 -13.47 10.99
CA LEU A 178 1.77 -14.06 11.81
C LEU A 178 1.97 -15.57 11.59
N ALA A 179 0.91 -16.33 11.30
CA ALA A 179 1.00 -17.79 11.10
C ALA A 179 1.80 -18.20 9.84
N HIS A 180 2.19 -17.24 9.00
CA HIS A 180 3.05 -17.46 7.84
C HIS A 180 4.55 -17.23 8.14
N GLY A 181 4.96 -17.08 9.41
CA GLY A 181 6.34 -16.74 9.78
C GLY A 181 6.72 -15.33 9.33
N SER A 182 7.95 -15.09 8.90
CA SER A 182 8.45 -13.75 8.52
C SER A 182 8.04 -13.27 7.11
N VAL A 183 7.48 -14.13 6.25
CA VAL A 183 7.22 -13.73 4.84
C VAL A 183 6.06 -12.76 4.75
N GLY A 184 6.29 -11.64 4.05
CA GLY A 184 5.33 -10.57 3.85
C GLY A 184 4.66 -10.55 2.47
N PRO A 185 4.08 -9.39 2.09
CA PRO A 185 3.79 -8.26 2.96
C PRO A 185 2.83 -8.66 4.08
N LYS A 186 2.95 -8.05 5.26
CA LYS A 186 2.01 -8.27 6.38
C LYS A 186 0.83 -7.31 6.33
N ARG A 187 -0.29 -7.79 6.87
CA ARG A 187 -1.50 -6.99 7.09
C ARG A 187 -1.29 -5.91 8.15
N SER A 188 -2.03 -4.81 8.03
CA SER A 188 -2.20 -3.80 9.07
C SER A 188 -3.54 -3.98 9.80
N PRO A 189 -3.65 -3.67 11.11
CA PRO A 189 -4.90 -3.70 11.85
C PRO A 189 -5.98 -2.76 11.30
N LEU A 190 -5.58 -1.56 10.86
CA LEU A 190 -6.48 -0.46 10.44
C LEU A 190 -6.28 -0.05 8.98
N GLY A 191 -5.39 -0.75 8.26
CA GLY A 191 -4.86 -0.31 6.97
C GLY A 191 -3.79 0.77 7.12
N LEU A 192 -3.76 1.78 6.26
CA LEU A 192 -2.78 2.88 6.36
C LEU A 192 -3.31 4.05 7.21
N ALA A 193 -2.43 4.68 7.98
CA ALA A 193 -2.74 5.77 8.90
C ALA A 193 -2.54 7.14 8.23
N ALA A 194 -3.52 8.03 8.43
CA ALA A 194 -3.39 9.46 8.12
C ALA A 194 -2.87 10.26 9.32
N ASP A 195 -2.69 9.60 10.47
CA ASP A 195 -2.49 10.22 11.77
C ASP A 195 -0.99 10.37 12.10
N PRO A 196 -0.48 11.56 12.48
CA PRO A 196 0.94 11.81 12.78
C PRO A 196 1.58 10.79 13.75
N GLY A 197 2.91 10.65 13.74
CA GLY A 197 3.61 9.67 14.59
C GLY A 197 3.90 8.31 13.97
N GLY A 198 3.84 8.17 12.64
CA GLY A 198 4.39 7.02 11.91
C GLY A 198 5.54 7.43 10.98
N LEU A 199 6.75 6.94 11.24
CA LEU A 199 7.97 7.27 10.49
C LEU A 199 8.67 6.03 9.92
N PRO A 200 9.26 6.13 8.71
CA PRO A 200 10.15 5.10 8.17
C PRO A 200 11.48 5.04 8.92
N LEU A 201 12.05 3.85 9.02
CA LEU A 201 13.39 3.60 9.58
C LEU A 201 14.33 3.16 8.47
N TYR A 202 15.52 3.76 8.41
CA TYR A 202 16.53 3.55 7.38
C TYR A 202 17.86 3.03 7.95
N LYS A 203 18.59 2.25 7.15
CA LYS A 203 19.96 1.80 7.45
C LYS A 203 20.73 1.70 6.14
N GLY A 204 21.85 2.44 6.02
CA GLY A 204 22.61 2.51 4.75
C GLY A 204 21.81 3.07 3.57
N GLY A 205 20.84 3.97 3.82
CA GLY A 205 19.96 4.51 2.78
C GLY A 205 18.82 3.58 2.32
N ALA A 206 18.81 2.32 2.77
CA ALA A 206 17.69 1.39 2.54
C ALA A 206 16.63 1.49 3.66
N VAL A 207 15.34 1.43 3.29
CA VAL A 207 14.24 1.31 4.25
C VAL A 207 14.29 -0.07 4.91
N VAL A 208 14.49 -0.11 6.23
CA VAL A 208 14.55 -1.36 7.02
C VAL A 208 13.29 -1.61 7.85
N GLY A 209 12.45 -0.60 8.03
CA GLY A 209 11.25 -0.73 8.86
C GLY A 209 10.48 0.58 9.05
N GLY A 210 9.71 0.63 10.13
CA GLY A 210 8.98 1.82 10.57
C GLY A 210 8.73 1.80 12.08
N VAL A 211 8.61 2.98 12.66
CA VAL A 211 8.17 3.21 14.05
C VAL A 211 6.81 3.89 14.02
N GLY A 212 5.93 3.53 14.95
CA GLY A 212 4.60 4.09 15.10
C GLY A 212 4.24 4.28 16.57
N VAL A 213 3.61 5.41 16.89
CA VAL A 213 3.37 5.84 18.27
C VAL A 213 1.89 6.20 18.47
N MET A 214 1.33 5.82 19.61
CA MET A 214 0.06 6.33 20.12
C MET A 214 0.26 6.85 21.56
N ALA A 215 0.26 8.17 21.75
CA ALA A 215 0.42 8.83 23.06
C ALA A 215 -0.79 9.70 23.43
N ASP A 216 -1.33 10.47 22.48
CA ASP A 216 -2.47 11.38 22.72
C ASP A 216 -3.82 10.63 22.88
N GLY A 217 -3.94 9.47 22.23
CA GLY A 217 -5.16 8.65 22.21
C GLY A 217 -6.17 8.97 21.11
N THR A 218 -5.79 9.74 20.09
CA THR A 218 -6.62 10.06 18.92
C THR A 218 -5.97 9.50 17.66
N TYR A 219 -6.69 8.68 16.90
CA TYR A 219 -6.30 8.29 15.55
C TYR A 219 -7.02 9.20 14.55
N GLY A 220 -6.39 10.33 14.23
CA GLY A 220 -6.93 11.40 13.42
C GLY A 220 -6.16 11.64 12.11
N LEU A 221 -6.01 12.92 11.79
CA LEU A 221 -5.27 13.43 10.65
C LEU A 221 -5.00 14.93 10.82
N ASP A 222 -4.03 15.44 10.07
CA ASP A 222 -3.70 16.87 9.97
C ASP A 222 -4.60 17.55 8.92
N LEU A 223 -5.57 18.35 9.39
CA LEU A 223 -6.45 19.17 8.54
C LEU A 223 -5.84 20.53 8.16
N VAL A 224 -4.71 20.94 8.75
CA VAL A 224 -4.19 22.31 8.73
C VAL A 224 -2.72 22.33 8.29
N VAL A 225 -2.44 21.76 7.12
CA VAL A 225 -1.09 21.65 6.51
C VAL A 225 -0.35 22.97 6.22
N THR A 226 -0.87 24.11 6.69
CA THR A 226 -0.30 25.46 6.54
C THR A 226 0.43 25.96 7.78
N ASP A 227 0.19 25.38 8.95
CA ASP A 227 0.95 25.69 10.17
C ASP A 227 2.11 24.69 10.37
N ARG A 228 2.63 24.65 11.59
CA ARG A 228 3.52 23.60 12.12
C ARG A 228 3.14 23.39 13.58
N ASP A 229 2.68 22.20 13.91
CA ASP A 229 2.33 21.85 15.28
C ASP A 229 3.50 21.19 16.05
N GLU A 230 3.27 20.87 17.33
CA GLU A 230 4.13 20.01 18.13
C GLU A 230 3.37 18.74 18.58
N ASP A 231 2.90 17.97 17.60
CA ASP A 231 2.22 16.69 17.83
C ASP A 231 3.07 15.73 18.68
N LEU A 232 2.43 15.13 19.69
CA LEU A 232 3.10 14.28 20.68
C LEU A 232 3.55 12.95 20.08
N ASP A 233 2.72 12.35 19.22
CA ASP A 233 3.00 11.06 18.61
C ASP A 233 4.14 11.18 17.59
N GLU A 234 4.16 12.26 16.81
CA GLU A 234 5.25 12.63 15.91
C GLU A 234 6.55 12.85 16.65
N LEU A 235 6.60 13.70 17.68
CA LEU A 235 7.86 14.02 18.35
C LEU A 235 8.45 12.81 19.08
N VAL A 236 7.61 11.95 19.65
CA VAL A 236 8.03 10.65 20.21
C VAL A 236 8.51 9.69 19.11
N ALA A 237 7.89 9.67 17.93
CA ALA A 237 8.36 8.89 16.79
C ALA A 237 9.70 9.41 16.23
N VAL A 238 9.89 10.74 16.14
CA VAL A 238 11.14 11.38 15.72
C VAL A 238 12.28 10.99 16.66
N ALA A 239 12.06 10.98 17.97
CA ALA A 239 13.04 10.48 18.93
C ALA A 239 13.39 9.00 18.67
N GLY A 240 12.37 8.15 18.50
CA GLY A 240 12.55 6.73 18.16
C GLY A 240 13.31 6.48 16.86
N ALA A 241 13.21 7.38 15.88
CA ALA A 241 13.89 7.26 14.60
C ALA A 241 15.39 7.67 14.65
N ARG A 242 15.91 8.24 15.74
CA ARG A 242 17.27 8.84 15.75
C ARG A 242 18.42 7.83 15.65
N GLY A 243 19.12 7.90 14.52
CA GLY A 243 20.13 6.94 14.07
C GLY A 243 19.62 5.98 12.99
N PHE A 244 18.34 6.06 12.66
CA PHE A 244 17.66 5.40 11.55
C PHE A 244 16.89 6.41 10.69
N ASP A 245 17.27 7.69 10.77
CA ASP A 245 16.59 8.80 10.11
C ASP A 245 16.56 8.61 8.59
N ALA A 246 15.46 9.01 7.96
CA ALA A 246 15.38 9.11 6.50
C ALA A 246 16.44 10.08 5.95
N PRO A 247 17.16 9.72 4.86
CA PRO A 247 18.07 10.64 4.19
C PRO A 247 17.34 11.92 3.77
N GLU A 248 17.86 13.08 4.18
CA GLU A 248 17.19 14.37 4.03
C GLU A 248 16.77 14.69 2.60
N ASP A 249 17.52 14.21 1.61
CA ASP A 249 17.31 14.51 0.21
C ASP A 249 16.12 13.76 -0.41
N ILE A 250 15.65 12.67 0.20
CA ILE A 250 14.48 11.91 -0.27
C ILE A 250 13.22 12.11 0.58
N ARG A 251 13.27 12.91 1.65
CA ARG A 251 12.08 13.22 2.49
C ARG A 251 11.01 13.99 1.72
N GLY A 252 9.76 13.84 2.14
CA GLY A 252 8.57 14.38 1.46
C GLY A 252 8.66 15.88 1.11
N GLU A 253 9.23 16.69 2.00
CA GLU A 253 9.42 18.13 1.83
C GLU A 253 10.47 18.51 0.76
N ARG A 254 11.22 17.53 0.24
CA ARG A 254 12.14 17.66 -0.91
C ARG A 254 11.57 17.10 -2.21
N LEU A 255 10.35 16.55 -2.17
CA LEU A 255 9.67 15.93 -3.31
C LEU A 255 8.48 16.79 -3.73
N THR A 256 8.22 16.88 -5.03
CA THR A 256 7.13 17.69 -5.59
C THR A 256 6.22 16.90 -6.51
N ALA A 257 4.91 17.09 -6.37
CA ALA A 257 3.90 16.67 -7.34
C ALA A 257 2.99 17.87 -7.64
N ASP A 258 2.66 18.11 -8.91
CA ASP A 258 1.82 19.26 -9.32
C ASP A 258 2.32 20.63 -8.77
N GLY A 259 3.64 20.80 -8.72
CA GLY A 259 4.29 22.00 -8.15
C GLY A 259 4.22 22.15 -6.62
N LYS A 260 3.52 21.24 -5.92
CA LYS A 260 3.33 21.24 -4.46
C LYS A 260 4.30 20.27 -3.80
N THR A 261 4.81 20.61 -2.61
CA THR A 261 5.65 19.72 -1.78
C THR A 261 4.81 18.82 -0.89
N PHE A 262 5.35 17.65 -0.51
CA PHE A 262 4.73 16.82 0.52
C PHE A 262 5.16 17.23 1.93
N ARG A 263 4.36 16.93 2.96
CA ARG A 263 4.79 16.98 4.37
C ARG A 263 5.59 15.73 4.75
N TYR A 264 6.43 15.83 5.77
CA TYR A 264 7.16 14.68 6.36
C TYR A 264 7.12 14.72 7.89
N VAL A 265 7.72 15.73 8.52
CA VAL A 265 7.51 16.08 9.93
C VAL A 265 7.43 17.60 10.06
N ASP A 266 6.71 18.08 11.06
CA ASP A 266 6.52 19.51 11.29
C ASP A 266 7.57 20.07 12.24
N SER A 267 7.91 19.28 13.26
CA SER A 267 8.88 19.59 14.29
C SER A 267 9.84 18.41 14.54
N GLU A 268 11.11 18.73 14.76
CA GLU A 268 12.13 17.81 15.28
C GLU A 268 12.61 18.26 16.68
N SER A 269 11.83 19.11 17.35
CA SER A 269 12.15 19.75 18.65
C SER A 269 11.96 18.76 19.82
N LEU A 270 13.00 17.97 20.11
CA LEU A 270 12.97 16.95 21.17
C LEU A 270 13.20 17.53 22.57
N ALA A 271 12.44 17.01 23.55
CA ALA A 271 12.56 17.34 24.97
C ALA A 271 13.65 16.50 25.68
N SER A 272 14.04 15.37 25.09
CA SER A 272 15.13 14.49 25.54
C SER A 272 16.30 14.47 24.55
N ASP A 273 17.43 13.89 24.97
CA ASP A 273 18.56 13.54 24.10
C ASP A 273 18.49 12.03 23.79
N PRO A 274 18.13 11.60 22.57
CA PRO A 274 18.04 10.19 22.21
C PRO A 274 19.36 9.41 22.26
N SER A 275 20.51 10.07 22.41
CA SER A 275 21.78 9.39 22.71
C SER A 275 21.94 9.01 24.19
N ARG A 276 21.08 9.58 25.07
CA ARG A 276 21.02 9.35 26.52
C ARG A 276 19.73 8.68 26.98
N ALA A 277 19.00 8.06 26.05
CA ALA A 277 17.78 7.32 26.35
C ALA A 277 18.03 6.25 27.44
N PRO A 278 17.08 6.02 28.37
CA PRO A 278 17.23 4.98 29.39
C PRO A 278 17.40 3.60 28.76
N GLY A 279 18.18 2.72 29.40
CA GLY A 279 18.32 1.35 28.91
C GLY A 279 16.98 0.61 28.86
N PHE A 280 16.71 -0.15 27.80
CA PHE A 280 15.40 -0.78 27.54
C PHE A 280 14.79 -1.52 28.76
N ALA A 281 15.61 -2.26 29.51
CA ALA A 281 15.17 -3.01 30.70
C ALA A 281 14.78 -2.12 31.91
N SER A 282 15.00 -0.81 31.85
CA SER A 282 14.65 0.17 32.88
C SER A 282 13.44 1.05 32.50
N LEU A 283 12.87 0.86 31.31
CA LEU A 283 11.72 1.64 30.85
C LEU A 283 10.46 1.29 31.65
N PRO A 284 9.67 2.27 32.11
CA PRO A 284 8.41 2.03 32.79
C PRO A 284 7.33 1.63 31.77
N GLY A 285 7.11 0.32 31.65
CA GLY A 285 6.14 -0.26 30.73
C GLY A 285 6.34 -1.76 30.57
N ALA A 286 5.68 -2.35 29.58
CA ALA A 286 5.84 -3.76 29.23
C ALA A 286 5.74 -3.98 27.72
N LEU A 287 6.36 -5.07 27.24
CA LEU A 287 6.05 -5.62 25.92
C LEU A 287 4.64 -6.21 25.95
N VAL A 288 3.86 -5.96 24.88
CA VAL A 288 2.46 -6.37 24.77
C VAL A 288 2.32 -7.38 23.63
N ALA A 289 1.75 -8.55 23.94
CA ALA A 289 1.32 -9.50 22.91
C ALA A 289 0.08 -8.96 22.18
N VAL A 290 0.15 -8.85 20.86
CA VAL A 290 -0.95 -8.38 20.01
C VAL A 290 -1.44 -9.55 19.16
N PRO A 291 -2.61 -10.14 19.47
CA PRO A 291 -3.07 -11.39 18.84
C PRO A 291 -3.06 -11.36 17.31
N GLY A 292 -2.31 -12.29 16.72
CA GLY A 292 -2.19 -12.42 15.26
C GLY A 292 -1.22 -11.42 14.59
N TYR A 293 -0.44 -10.67 15.38
CA TYR A 293 0.61 -9.73 14.93
C TYR A 293 1.97 -10.02 15.59
N VAL A 294 2.05 -10.06 16.93
CA VAL A 294 3.29 -10.34 17.69
C VAL A 294 2.98 -10.90 19.09
N ASP A 295 3.92 -11.61 19.70
CA ASP A 295 3.92 -11.95 21.14
C ASP A 295 4.57 -10.84 21.99
N ALA A 296 4.71 -11.05 23.31
CA ALA A 296 5.30 -10.06 24.22
C ALA A 296 6.83 -10.09 24.23
N SER A 297 7.45 -10.13 23.05
CA SER A 297 8.88 -10.30 22.83
C SER A 297 9.47 -9.22 21.91
N VAL A 298 10.80 -9.16 21.81
CA VAL A 298 11.50 -8.37 20.78
C VAL A 298 12.10 -9.33 19.75
N HIS A 299 11.84 -9.07 18.47
CA HIS A 299 12.35 -9.86 17.34
C HIS A 299 13.30 -9.03 16.48
N ALA A 300 14.21 -9.71 15.77
CA ALA A 300 14.91 -9.11 14.64
C ALA A 300 14.02 -9.11 13.40
N GLY A 301 14.13 -8.07 12.58
CA GLY A 301 13.50 -8.00 11.25
C GLY A 301 14.24 -8.80 10.20
N VAL A 302 13.65 -8.96 9.02
CA VAL A 302 14.27 -9.66 7.89
C VAL A 302 14.71 -8.71 6.77
N ALA A 303 15.85 -9.02 6.15
CA ALA A 303 16.38 -8.23 5.05
C ALA A 303 15.46 -8.31 3.81
N PHE A 304 15.06 -7.14 3.30
CA PHE A 304 14.15 -7.05 2.17
C PHE A 304 14.80 -7.50 0.87
N GLY A 305 14.02 -8.15 -0.01
CA GLY A 305 14.53 -8.74 -1.25
C GLY A 305 15.13 -10.13 -1.08
N THR A 306 15.05 -10.70 0.13
CA THR A 306 15.37 -12.11 0.42
C THR A 306 14.11 -12.95 0.58
N ALA A 307 14.21 -14.27 0.36
CA ALA A 307 13.07 -15.17 0.56
C ALA A 307 12.46 -15.08 1.97
N ALA A 308 13.25 -14.75 2.99
CA ALA A 308 12.79 -14.57 4.37
C ALA A 308 11.81 -13.38 4.53
N SER A 309 11.91 -12.34 3.69
CA SER A 309 10.96 -11.22 3.65
C SER A 309 9.72 -11.50 2.80
N GLY A 310 9.65 -12.65 2.13
CA GLY A 310 8.58 -12.95 1.18
C GLY A 310 8.71 -12.23 -0.18
N TYR A 311 9.82 -11.52 -0.42
CA TYR A 311 10.11 -10.84 -1.69
C TYR A 311 11.50 -11.24 -2.17
N ARG A 312 11.65 -11.66 -3.42
CA ARG A 312 12.99 -11.90 -4.00
C ARG A 312 13.06 -11.50 -5.46
N ALA A 313 14.26 -11.38 -6.00
CA ALA A 313 14.48 -11.29 -7.43
C ALA A 313 13.74 -12.42 -8.16
N ALA A 314 13.05 -12.07 -9.25
CA ALA A 314 12.32 -13.02 -10.08
C ALA A 314 13.29 -13.87 -10.92
N ALA A 315 12.78 -14.95 -11.52
CA ALA A 315 13.53 -15.85 -12.38
C ALA A 315 13.19 -15.65 -13.87
N GLY A 316 13.96 -16.30 -14.75
CA GLY A 316 13.66 -16.35 -16.19
C GLY A 316 13.60 -14.98 -16.86
N ALA A 317 12.59 -14.76 -17.72
CA ALA A 317 12.40 -13.52 -18.46
C ALA A 317 12.22 -12.28 -17.55
N PHE A 318 11.63 -12.45 -16.36
CA PHE A 318 11.44 -11.38 -15.39
C PHE A 318 12.75 -10.95 -14.71
N ALA A 319 13.71 -11.87 -14.55
CA ALA A 319 15.05 -11.55 -14.03
C ALA A 319 15.78 -10.54 -14.93
N ALA A 320 15.66 -10.70 -16.25
CA ALA A 320 16.23 -9.78 -17.24
C ALA A 320 15.60 -8.37 -17.22
N LEU A 321 14.46 -8.20 -16.54
CA LEU A 321 13.80 -6.91 -16.33
C LEU A 321 14.10 -6.30 -14.94
N GLY A 322 14.95 -6.94 -14.13
CA GLY A 322 15.23 -6.51 -12.75
C GLY A 322 14.02 -6.63 -11.82
N ALA A 323 13.05 -7.48 -12.17
CA ALA A 323 11.80 -7.62 -11.44
C ALA A 323 11.92 -8.51 -10.20
N PHE A 324 11.01 -8.32 -9.25
CA PHE A 324 10.90 -9.06 -8.00
C PHE A 324 9.53 -9.72 -7.90
N THR A 325 9.49 -10.92 -7.33
CA THR A 325 8.27 -11.71 -7.11
C THR A 325 8.04 -11.98 -5.62
N LEU A 326 6.80 -12.35 -5.30
CA LEU A 326 6.39 -12.74 -3.95
C LEU A 326 6.56 -14.25 -3.74
N VAL A 327 7.06 -14.64 -2.56
CA VAL A 327 7.26 -16.04 -2.18
C VAL A 327 6.60 -16.40 -0.86
N ASP A 328 6.33 -17.68 -0.66
CA ASP A 328 5.94 -18.23 0.64
C ASP A 328 7.15 -18.63 1.49
N ALA A 329 6.90 -19.18 2.68
CA ALA A 329 7.94 -19.61 3.61
C ALA A 329 8.77 -20.81 3.12
N ALA A 330 8.29 -21.57 2.13
CA ALA A 330 9.06 -22.62 1.44
C ALA A 330 9.89 -22.06 0.28
N GLY A 331 9.77 -20.77 -0.03
CA GLY A 331 10.38 -20.14 -1.20
C GLY A 331 9.70 -20.49 -2.52
N ALA A 332 8.47 -21.01 -2.51
CA ALA A 332 7.68 -21.15 -3.73
C ALA A 332 7.09 -19.79 -4.13
N GLU A 333 6.98 -19.54 -5.44
CA GLU A 333 6.39 -18.31 -5.95
C GLU A 333 4.87 -18.30 -5.72
N ARG A 334 4.34 -17.21 -5.14
CA ARG A 334 2.94 -17.13 -4.71
C ARG A 334 1.97 -16.89 -5.85
N PHE A 335 2.39 -16.07 -6.82
CA PHE A 335 1.53 -15.59 -7.92
C PHE A 335 2.28 -15.63 -9.26
N PRO A 336 2.83 -16.80 -9.67
CA PRO A 336 3.43 -16.95 -10.99
C PRO A 336 2.36 -16.80 -12.08
N PRO A 337 2.72 -16.42 -13.31
CA PRO A 337 1.77 -16.32 -14.41
C PRO A 337 1.03 -17.64 -14.65
N ARG A 338 -0.29 -17.63 -14.52
CA ARG A 338 -1.16 -18.78 -14.74
C ARG A 338 -2.35 -18.43 -15.63
N ALA A 339 -2.96 -19.45 -16.22
CA ALA A 339 -4.19 -19.26 -16.98
C ALA A 339 -5.37 -18.94 -16.05
N GLY A 340 -6.29 -18.10 -16.55
CA GLY A 340 -7.57 -17.83 -15.92
C GLY A 340 -8.57 -18.99 -16.09
N SER A 341 -9.69 -18.87 -15.39
CA SER A 341 -10.73 -19.89 -15.39
C SER A 341 -11.84 -19.61 -16.43
N GLY A 342 -12.30 -20.66 -17.12
CA GLY A 342 -13.40 -20.58 -18.09
C GLY A 342 -12.99 -20.51 -19.57
N SER A 343 -14.01 -20.54 -20.46
CA SER A 343 -13.80 -20.45 -21.91
C SER A 343 -13.42 -19.03 -22.32
N GLY A 344 -12.38 -18.88 -23.14
CA GLY A 344 -11.87 -17.56 -23.55
C GLY A 344 -11.17 -16.79 -22.44
N ALA A 345 -10.77 -17.44 -21.34
CA ALA A 345 -9.94 -16.81 -20.31
C ALA A 345 -8.55 -16.38 -20.84
N LEU A 346 -7.81 -15.63 -20.03
CA LEU A 346 -6.41 -15.30 -20.29
C LEU A 346 -5.53 -16.55 -20.16
N ALA A 347 -4.65 -16.80 -21.13
CA ALA A 347 -3.64 -17.86 -21.05
C ALA A 347 -2.44 -17.42 -20.20
N ALA A 348 -1.72 -18.38 -19.61
CA ALA A 348 -0.53 -18.10 -18.77
C ALA A 348 0.55 -17.29 -19.51
N SER A 349 0.72 -17.53 -20.82
CA SER A 349 1.63 -16.77 -21.68
C SER A 349 1.18 -15.33 -21.94
N GLU A 350 -0.13 -15.10 -22.07
CA GLU A 350 -0.70 -13.76 -22.19
C GLU A 350 -0.50 -12.96 -20.90
N VAL A 351 -0.78 -13.59 -19.74
CA VAL A 351 -0.54 -12.99 -18.41
C VAL A 351 0.94 -12.68 -18.20
N ALA A 352 1.84 -13.62 -18.52
CA ALA A 352 3.28 -13.39 -18.43
C ALA A 352 3.70 -12.18 -19.27
N ARG A 353 3.20 -12.07 -20.51
CA ARG A 353 3.56 -10.95 -21.39
C ARG A 353 2.99 -9.60 -20.94
N ILE A 354 1.79 -9.57 -20.36
CA ILE A 354 1.23 -8.36 -19.73
C ILE A 354 2.13 -7.88 -18.58
N LEU A 355 2.57 -8.79 -17.71
CA LEU A 355 3.50 -8.46 -16.61
C LEU A 355 4.86 -7.97 -17.13
N GLU A 356 5.43 -8.64 -18.14
CA GLU A 356 6.68 -8.21 -18.77
C GLU A 356 6.58 -6.78 -19.33
N GLU A 357 5.52 -6.47 -20.07
CA GLU A 357 5.34 -5.15 -20.68
C GLU A 357 5.04 -4.06 -19.64
N GLY A 358 4.32 -4.38 -18.57
CA GLY A 358 4.16 -3.46 -17.43
C GLY A 358 5.51 -3.06 -16.83
N ILE A 359 6.38 -4.03 -16.53
CA ILE A 359 7.73 -3.74 -16.02
C ILE A 359 8.60 -3.03 -17.07
N ARG A 360 8.51 -3.38 -18.37
CA ARG A 360 9.24 -2.65 -19.43
C ARG A 360 8.83 -1.18 -19.53
N VAL A 361 7.53 -0.87 -19.41
CA VAL A 361 7.06 0.53 -19.41
C VAL A 361 7.52 1.24 -18.14
N ALA A 362 7.42 0.62 -16.96
CA ALA A 362 7.87 1.20 -15.70
C ALA A 362 9.37 1.51 -15.67
N ASN A 363 10.22 0.57 -16.12
CA ASN A 363 11.67 0.74 -16.20
C ASN A 363 12.11 1.89 -17.13
N ARG A 364 11.25 2.28 -18.10
CA ARG A 364 11.49 3.41 -19.00
C ARG A 364 10.85 4.72 -18.49
N ALA A 365 9.79 4.62 -17.69
CA ALA A 365 9.00 5.77 -17.23
C ALA A 365 9.78 6.64 -16.23
N ARG A 366 9.61 7.97 -16.32
CA ARG A 366 10.12 8.91 -15.32
C ARG A 366 9.28 8.79 -14.05
N ALA A 367 9.94 8.53 -12.92
CA ALA A 367 9.32 8.64 -11.61
C ALA A 367 8.85 10.07 -11.32
N GLN A 368 7.67 10.22 -10.70
CA GLN A 368 7.15 11.52 -10.24
C GLN A 368 7.68 11.86 -8.84
N ILE A 369 7.69 10.87 -7.96
CA ILE A 369 7.84 11.04 -6.52
C ILE A 369 9.14 10.44 -6.00
N ARG A 370 10.23 10.54 -6.77
CA ARG A 370 11.51 9.91 -6.42
C ARG A 370 12.70 10.80 -6.74
N ARG A 371 13.75 10.73 -5.92
CA ARG A 371 15.07 11.30 -6.20
C ARG A 371 16.15 10.20 -6.26
N PRO A 372 17.24 10.39 -7.04
CA PRO A 372 17.51 11.52 -7.93
C PRO A 372 16.50 11.60 -9.10
N LEU A 373 16.28 12.81 -9.63
CA LEU A 373 15.40 13.03 -10.77
C LEU A 373 15.92 12.27 -12.01
N GLY A 374 15.01 11.77 -12.83
CA GLY A 374 15.36 10.85 -13.93
C GLY A 374 15.50 9.38 -13.51
N SER A 375 15.19 9.05 -12.25
CA SER A 375 14.97 7.66 -11.82
C SER A 375 13.81 7.01 -12.58
N ALA A 376 13.87 5.68 -12.75
CA ALA A 376 12.77 4.90 -13.29
C ALA A 376 11.62 4.78 -12.27
N ALA A 377 10.38 4.83 -12.75
CA ALA A 377 9.19 4.62 -11.92
C ALA A 377 9.22 3.23 -11.27
N GLN A 378 8.79 3.12 -10.02
CA GLN A 378 8.81 1.86 -9.27
C GLN A 378 7.39 1.41 -8.89
N VAL A 379 6.94 0.28 -9.44
CA VAL A 379 5.54 -0.17 -9.33
C VAL A 379 5.40 -1.68 -9.12
N SER A 380 4.30 -2.07 -8.48
CA SER A 380 3.73 -3.42 -8.52
C SER A 380 2.74 -3.52 -9.67
N VAL A 381 2.74 -4.66 -10.38
CA VAL A 381 1.95 -4.97 -11.57
C VAL A 381 1.17 -6.25 -11.32
N SER A 382 -0.15 -6.20 -11.47
CA SER A 382 -1.06 -7.32 -11.21
C SER A 382 -2.00 -7.60 -12.38
N VAL A 383 -2.38 -8.86 -12.55
CA VAL A 383 -3.40 -9.30 -13.50
C VAL A 383 -4.41 -10.21 -12.79
N VAL A 384 -5.71 -9.97 -13.02
CA VAL A 384 -6.81 -10.79 -12.49
C VAL A 384 -7.70 -11.32 -13.61
N ASP A 385 -8.32 -12.50 -13.42
CA ASP A 385 -9.36 -13.02 -14.31
C ASP A 385 -10.74 -12.42 -14.05
N THR A 386 -11.76 -12.87 -14.78
CA THR A 386 -13.15 -12.38 -14.64
C THR A 386 -13.80 -12.71 -13.31
N ASN A 387 -13.23 -13.61 -12.51
CA ASN A 387 -13.70 -13.93 -11.15
C ASN A 387 -12.97 -13.10 -10.08
N GLY A 388 -12.02 -12.24 -10.47
CA GLY A 388 -11.18 -11.46 -9.55
C GLY A 388 -10.02 -12.25 -8.96
N ASP A 389 -9.72 -13.45 -9.47
CA ASP A 389 -8.62 -14.27 -9.00
C ASP A 389 -7.30 -13.81 -9.61
N ILE A 390 -6.25 -13.71 -8.78
CA ILE A 390 -4.92 -13.25 -9.22
C ILE A 390 -4.29 -14.28 -10.15
N LEU A 391 -4.00 -13.87 -11.39
CA LEU A 391 -3.31 -14.67 -12.40
C LEU A 391 -1.80 -14.43 -12.43
N GLY A 392 -1.36 -13.29 -11.90
CA GLY A 392 0.05 -13.01 -11.70
C GLY A 392 0.27 -11.67 -10.99
N LEU A 393 1.34 -11.58 -10.20
CA LEU A 393 1.73 -10.38 -9.47
C LEU A 393 3.26 -10.27 -9.44
N LEU A 394 3.78 -9.17 -9.97
CA LEU A 394 5.21 -8.89 -10.12
C LEU A 394 5.47 -7.44 -9.73
N ARG A 395 6.70 -7.06 -9.33
CA ARG A 395 7.05 -5.66 -9.04
C ARG A 395 8.45 -5.30 -9.49
N THR A 396 8.73 -4.02 -9.66
CA THR A 396 10.10 -3.52 -9.76
C THR A 396 10.80 -3.62 -8.40
N ALA A 397 12.13 -3.53 -8.37
CA ALA A 397 12.95 -3.80 -7.18
C ALA A 397 12.55 -2.99 -5.93
N ASP A 398 12.20 -1.72 -6.09
CA ASP A 398 11.95 -0.76 -5.00
C ASP A 398 10.60 -0.03 -5.13
N ALA A 399 9.59 -0.74 -5.65
CA ALA A 399 8.20 -0.31 -5.55
C ALA A 399 7.76 -0.26 -4.07
N PRO A 400 7.11 0.81 -3.58
CA PRO A 400 6.56 0.85 -2.23
C PRO A 400 5.70 -0.37 -1.90
N VAL A 401 5.88 -0.94 -0.71
CA VAL A 401 5.30 -2.25 -0.36
C VAL A 401 3.77 -2.21 -0.39
N PHE A 402 3.14 -1.08 -0.04
CA PHE A 402 1.67 -0.92 -0.12
C PHE A 402 1.11 -1.22 -1.52
N GLY A 403 1.87 -0.88 -2.57
CA GLY A 403 1.48 -1.06 -3.97
C GLY A 403 1.19 -2.53 -4.32
N THR A 404 1.71 -3.48 -3.55
CA THR A 404 1.52 -4.93 -3.76
C THR A 404 0.05 -5.37 -3.66
N ASP A 405 -0.66 -4.96 -2.60
CA ASP A 405 -2.10 -5.25 -2.44
C ASP A 405 -2.95 -4.24 -3.22
N VAL A 406 -2.54 -2.96 -3.26
CA VAL A 406 -3.28 -1.90 -3.94
C VAL A 406 -3.36 -2.13 -5.46
N ALA A 407 -2.31 -2.64 -6.10
CA ALA A 407 -2.35 -3.02 -7.52
C ALA A 407 -3.49 -4.01 -7.80
N VAL A 408 -3.64 -5.04 -6.95
CA VAL A 408 -4.70 -6.04 -7.05
C VAL A 408 -6.08 -5.42 -6.79
N GLN A 409 -6.21 -4.55 -5.78
CA GLN A 409 -7.47 -3.83 -5.51
C GLN A 409 -7.89 -2.91 -6.66
N LYS A 410 -6.94 -2.24 -7.32
CA LYS A 410 -7.21 -1.44 -8.52
C LYS A 410 -7.69 -2.32 -9.68
N ALA A 411 -7.00 -3.44 -9.95
CA ALA A 411 -7.40 -4.39 -11.00
C ALA A 411 -8.83 -4.91 -10.77
N ARG A 412 -9.12 -5.33 -9.52
CA ARG A 412 -10.45 -5.78 -9.09
C ARG A 412 -11.51 -4.68 -9.18
N GLY A 413 -11.18 -3.43 -8.90
CA GLY A 413 -12.07 -2.28 -9.10
C GLY A 413 -12.45 -2.07 -10.57
N ALA A 414 -11.46 -1.99 -11.47
CA ALA A 414 -11.69 -1.87 -12.91
C ALA A 414 -12.49 -3.05 -13.48
N LEU A 415 -12.22 -4.28 -13.01
CA LEU A 415 -12.99 -5.47 -13.33
C LEU A 415 -14.45 -5.36 -12.87
N LEU A 416 -14.68 -5.08 -11.58
CA LEU A 416 -16.00 -5.08 -10.96
C LEU A 416 -16.96 -4.15 -11.71
N PHE A 417 -16.59 -2.90 -11.94
CA PHE A 417 -17.46 -1.93 -12.59
C PHE A 417 -17.68 -2.22 -14.09
N SER A 418 -16.74 -2.91 -14.73
CA SER A 418 -16.85 -3.35 -16.14
C SER A 418 -17.61 -4.68 -16.30
N HIS A 419 -17.95 -5.38 -15.21
CA HIS A 419 -18.48 -6.74 -15.27
C HIS A 419 -19.97 -6.77 -15.70
N PRO A 420 -20.40 -7.70 -16.58
CA PRO A 420 -21.80 -7.78 -17.04
C PRO A 420 -22.87 -7.95 -15.97
N GLN A 421 -22.50 -8.41 -14.78
CA GLN A 421 -23.41 -8.64 -13.65
C GLN A 421 -23.20 -7.65 -12.50
N ALA A 422 -22.39 -6.60 -12.69
CA ALA A 422 -21.94 -5.69 -11.64
C ALA A 422 -23.10 -5.08 -10.83
N PHE A 423 -24.15 -4.61 -11.51
CA PHE A 423 -25.33 -4.06 -10.83
C PHE A 423 -25.97 -5.07 -9.86
N GLY A 424 -26.20 -6.31 -10.32
CA GLY A 424 -26.85 -7.35 -9.52
C GLY A 424 -25.96 -7.85 -8.38
N MET A 425 -24.65 -7.98 -8.65
CA MET A 425 -23.66 -8.34 -7.63
C MET A 425 -23.62 -7.30 -6.51
N ILE A 426 -23.49 -6.01 -6.84
CA ILE A 426 -23.42 -4.93 -5.84
C ILE A 426 -24.76 -4.76 -5.12
N SER A 427 -25.88 -4.79 -5.84
CA SER A 427 -27.22 -4.60 -5.24
C SER A 427 -27.68 -5.77 -4.36
N GLY A 428 -27.02 -6.94 -4.46
CA GLY A 428 -27.27 -8.11 -3.62
C GLY A 428 -26.37 -8.20 -2.38
N LEU A 429 -25.45 -7.24 -2.16
CA LEU A 429 -24.58 -7.24 -0.98
C LEU A 429 -25.31 -6.75 0.27
N PRO A 430 -24.93 -7.25 1.46
CA PRO A 430 -25.42 -6.71 2.72
C PRO A 430 -24.98 -5.26 2.91
N ASP A 431 -25.84 -4.45 3.54
CA ASP A 431 -25.54 -3.09 3.95
C ASP A 431 -24.36 -3.06 4.96
N ALA A 432 -23.59 -1.97 4.94
CA ALA A 432 -22.59 -1.71 5.98
C ALA A 432 -23.30 -1.32 7.28
N ALA A 433 -23.06 -2.05 8.36
CA ALA A 433 -23.70 -1.81 9.66
C ALA A 433 -22.74 -1.04 10.57
N TYR A 434 -22.90 0.29 10.63
CA TYR A 434 -21.99 1.15 11.40
C TYR A 434 -22.14 0.95 12.90
N LEU A 435 -21.00 1.01 13.60
CA LEU A 435 -20.98 1.00 15.07
C LEU A 435 -21.40 2.37 15.65
N VAL A 436 -21.12 3.46 14.94
CA VAL A 436 -21.48 4.83 15.32
C VAL A 436 -22.04 5.59 14.09
N PRO A 437 -23.24 6.23 14.20
CA PRO A 437 -24.21 6.07 15.29
C PRO A 437 -24.72 4.62 15.40
N SER A 438 -25.01 4.17 16.62
CA SER A 438 -25.45 2.78 16.85
C SER A 438 -26.74 2.46 16.08
N GLY A 439 -26.74 1.36 15.33
CA GLY A 439 -27.85 0.93 14.47
C GLY A 439 -27.96 1.66 13.14
N ALA A 440 -27.05 2.59 12.83
CA ALA A 440 -26.98 3.20 11.50
C ALA A 440 -26.48 2.18 10.46
N THR A 441 -27.07 2.21 9.27
CA THR A 441 -26.64 1.40 8.13
C THR A 441 -26.37 2.27 6.91
N SER A 442 -25.51 1.79 6.02
CA SER A 442 -25.27 2.39 4.70
C SER A 442 -25.49 1.35 3.61
N SER A 443 -26.43 1.63 2.71
CA SER A 443 -26.86 0.61 1.77
C SER A 443 -25.97 0.49 0.54
N ILE A 444 -25.47 -0.72 0.31
CA ILE A 444 -24.62 -1.01 -0.85
C ILE A 444 -25.43 -0.98 -2.15
N ALA A 445 -26.71 -1.37 -2.10
CA ALA A 445 -27.63 -1.26 -3.24
C ALA A 445 -27.98 0.20 -3.61
N ALA A 446 -27.94 1.12 -2.63
CA ALA A 446 -28.12 2.54 -2.90
C ALA A 446 -26.98 3.12 -3.75
N TYR A 447 -25.74 2.65 -3.59
CA TYR A 447 -24.62 3.05 -4.45
C TYR A 447 -24.82 2.60 -5.91
N ALA A 448 -25.25 1.35 -6.14
CA ALA A 448 -25.47 0.85 -7.51
C ALA A 448 -26.62 1.57 -8.24
N SER A 449 -27.73 1.85 -7.54
CA SER A 449 -28.86 2.59 -8.09
C SER A 449 -28.56 4.08 -8.27
N GLY A 450 -27.87 4.70 -7.31
CA GLY A 450 -27.37 6.07 -7.40
C GLY A 450 -26.37 6.26 -8.54
N PHE A 451 -25.44 5.33 -8.74
CA PHE A 451 -24.51 5.33 -9.87
C PHE A 451 -25.24 5.34 -11.21
N ARG A 452 -26.21 4.44 -11.39
CA ARG A 452 -27.03 4.39 -12.62
C ARG A 452 -27.80 5.69 -12.85
N ALA A 453 -28.42 6.24 -11.81
CA ALA A 453 -29.18 7.49 -11.91
C ALA A 453 -28.30 8.70 -12.22
N PHE A 454 -27.10 8.77 -11.61
CA PHE A 454 -26.16 9.87 -11.78
C PHE A 454 -25.48 9.88 -13.15
N VAL A 455 -25.10 8.69 -13.65
CA VAL A 455 -24.42 8.52 -14.93
C VAL A 455 -25.39 8.54 -16.10
N GLY A 456 -26.60 8.00 -15.93
CA GLY A 456 -27.58 7.86 -16.99
C GLY A 456 -27.22 6.72 -17.95
N ALA A 457 -27.41 6.94 -19.26
CA ALA A 457 -27.10 5.94 -20.28
C ALA A 457 -25.60 5.60 -20.31
N GLY A 458 -25.26 4.31 -20.28
CA GLY A 458 -23.89 3.82 -20.07
C GLY A 458 -23.53 3.61 -18.58
N GLY A 459 -24.38 4.04 -17.65
CA GLY A 459 -24.26 3.84 -16.21
C GLY A 459 -24.92 2.58 -15.67
N GLU A 460 -25.42 1.68 -16.53
CA GLU A 460 -26.29 0.58 -16.12
C GLU A 460 -25.59 -0.48 -15.26
N LEU A 461 -24.25 -0.53 -15.27
CA LEU A 461 -23.43 -1.59 -14.64
C LEU A 461 -23.81 -2.99 -15.16
N ASP A 462 -24.01 -3.07 -16.49
CA ASP A 462 -24.36 -4.26 -17.28
C ASP A 462 -23.22 -4.74 -18.20
N GLY A 463 -22.01 -4.20 -17.99
CA GLY A 463 -20.80 -4.51 -18.75
C GLY A 463 -20.71 -3.89 -20.14
N ARG A 464 -21.69 -3.08 -20.59
CA ARG A 464 -21.58 -2.36 -21.87
C ARG A 464 -20.49 -1.30 -21.84
N THR A 465 -20.35 -0.59 -20.73
CA THR A 465 -19.28 0.39 -20.49
C THR A 465 -18.08 -0.24 -19.80
N ALA A 466 -16.89 0.09 -20.29
CA ALA A 466 -15.61 -0.24 -19.67
C ALA A 466 -15.18 0.87 -18.71
N TRP A 467 -14.81 0.51 -17.48
CA TRP A 467 -14.47 1.42 -16.39
C TRP A 467 -13.02 1.22 -15.93
N SER A 468 -12.22 2.28 -15.97
CA SER A 468 -10.92 2.34 -15.32
C SER A 468 -11.04 2.84 -13.88
N THR A 469 -10.02 2.66 -13.06
CA THR A 469 -10.04 3.25 -11.70
C THR A 469 -9.93 4.78 -11.70
N ARG A 470 -9.46 5.43 -12.78
CA ARG A 470 -9.58 6.89 -12.92
C ARG A 470 -11.03 7.34 -13.08
N ALA A 471 -11.80 6.65 -13.92
CA ALA A 471 -13.21 6.97 -14.13
C ALA A 471 -14.04 6.72 -12.86
N ILE A 472 -13.78 5.59 -12.18
CA ILE A 472 -14.38 5.27 -10.87
C ILE A 472 -14.01 6.33 -9.83
N GLY A 473 -12.74 6.74 -9.77
CA GLY A 473 -12.25 7.77 -8.86
C GLY A 473 -12.88 9.15 -9.10
N ASN A 474 -13.16 9.52 -10.34
CA ASN A 474 -13.92 10.74 -10.64
C ASN A 474 -15.32 10.71 -10.01
N LEU A 475 -15.97 9.54 -9.94
CA LEU A 475 -17.29 9.34 -9.35
C LEU A 475 -17.29 9.06 -7.83
N HIS A 476 -16.11 9.03 -7.20
CA HIS A 476 -15.93 8.79 -5.75
C HIS A 476 -15.44 10.04 -5.00
N ARG A 477 -15.65 11.23 -5.57
CA ARG A 477 -15.27 12.49 -4.91
C ARG A 477 -16.40 13.04 -4.03
N PRO A 478 -16.09 13.69 -2.90
CA PRO A 478 -17.10 14.35 -2.07
C PRO A 478 -17.69 15.61 -2.73
N ALA A 479 -17.07 16.09 -3.81
CA ALA A 479 -17.58 17.10 -4.72
C ALA A 479 -17.33 16.64 -6.17
N PHE A 480 -18.34 16.72 -7.04
CA PHE A 480 -18.25 16.34 -8.46
C PHE A 480 -18.50 17.55 -9.37
N PRO A 481 -17.58 17.89 -10.29
CA PRO A 481 -16.32 17.20 -10.54
C PRO A 481 -15.25 17.48 -9.48
N ASP A 482 -14.24 16.61 -9.48
CA ASP A 482 -13.04 16.73 -8.64
C ASP A 482 -12.44 18.14 -8.70
N GLY A 483 -12.21 18.75 -7.55
CA GLY A 483 -11.67 20.09 -7.42
C GLY A 483 -12.64 21.23 -7.73
N LEU A 484 -13.96 21.01 -7.87
CA LEU A 484 -14.95 22.09 -7.83
C LEU A 484 -15.70 22.10 -6.49
N ALA A 485 -15.35 23.02 -5.60
CA ALA A 485 -15.96 23.09 -4.26
C ALA A 485 -17.41 23.60 -4.32
N GLY A 486 -18.27 23.06 -3.44
CA GLY A 486 -19.69 23.42 -3.35
C GLY A 486 -20.61 22.68 -4.34
N THR A 487 -20.08 21.72 -5.10
CA THR A 487 -20.89 20.84 -5.97
C THR A 487 -21.36 19.58 -5.21
N PRO A 488 -22.41 18.88 -5.70
CA PRO A 488 -22.83 17.61 -5.11
C PRO A 488 -21.73 16.53 -5.21
N ALA A 489 -21.72 15.59 -4.27
CA ALA A 489 -20.80 14.45 -4.31
C ALA A 489 -21.05 13.53 -5.53
N GLY A 490 -20.00 12.83 -5.96
CA GLY A 490 -20.12 11.73 -6.90
C GLY A 490 -20.87 10.53 -6.30
N PRO A 491 -21.51 9.68 -7.13
CA PRO A 491 -22.48 8.68 -6.68
C PRO A 491 -21.89 7.54 -5.86
N LEU A 492 -20.56 7.43 -5.73
CA LEU A 492 -19.87 6.43 -4.91
C LEU A 492 -19.34 7.01 -3.58
N SER A 493 -19.38 8.34 -3.40
CA SER A 493 -18.90 9.02 -2.20
C SER A 493 -20.03 9.27 -1.19
N LYS A 494 -19.66 9.60 0.05
CA LYS A 494 -20.56 10.36 0.93
C LYS A 494 -20.66 11.82 0.47
N GLY A 495 -21.78 12.47 0.76
CA GLY A 495 -21.89 13.94 0.70
C GLY A 495 -20.96 14.59 1.74
N PHE A 496 -20.43 15.78 1.44
CA PHE A 496 -19.37 16.42 2.24
C PHE A 496 -19.73 16.63 3.73
N ASP A 497 -21.01 16.77 4.06
CA ASP A 497 -21.52 16.91 5.44
C ASP A 497 -21.41 15.63 6.29
N ALA A 498 -21.26 14.46 5.65
CA ALA A 498 -21.08 13.16 6.31
C ALA A 498 -19.74 12.50 5.96
N TRP A 499 -19.06 12.98 4.92
CA TRP A 499 -17.78 12.48 4.44
C TRP A 499 -16.65 12.70 5.46
N SER A 500 -15.65 11.83 5.45
CA SER A 500 -14.30 12.15 5.91
C SER A 500 -13.31 11.15 5.31
N PRO A 501 -12.00 11.31 5.52
CA PRO A 501 -11.04 10.25 5.20
C PRO A 501 -11.31 8.93 5.95
N PHE A 502 -12.12 8.94 7.02
CA PHE A 502 -12.63 7.76 7.74
C PHE A 502 -14.06 7.34 7.34
N ASN A 503 -14.71 8.06 6.42
CA ASN A 503 -16.05 7.79 5.90
C ASN A 503 -16.19 8.19 4.42
N VAL A 504 -15.38 7.59 3.55
CA VAL A 504 -15.29 8.01 2.14
C VAL A 504 -16.51 7.62 1.28
N GLY A 505 -17.27 6.58 1.66
CA GLY A 505 -18.40 6.05 0.91
C GLY A 505 -18.23 4.59 0.49
N PHE A 506 -18.61 4.25 -0.75
CA PHE A 506 -18.69 2.87 -1.26
C PHE A 506 -17.45 2.01 -0.98
N GLN A 507 -16.25 2.60 -1.02
CA GLN A 507 -15.01 1.86 -0.81
C GLN A 507 -14.91 1.28 0.61
N LEU A 508 -15.15 2.12 1.62
CA LEU A 508 -15.15 1.69 3.01
C LEU A 508 -16.35 0.78 3.28
N ASP A 509 -17.54 1.20 2.86
CA ASP A 509 -18.77 0.48 3.15
C ASP A 509 -18.73 -0.96 2.61
N LEU A 510 -18.11 -1.18 1.45
CA LEU A 510 -17.90 -2.50 0.85
C LEU A 510 -17.11 -3.45 1.78
N VAL A 511 -16.16 -2.96 2.58
CA VAL A 511 -15.29 -3.76 3.46
C VAL A 511 -15.61 -3.63 4.96
N TYR A 512 -16.44 -2.65 5.33
CA TYR A 512 -16.68 -2.22 6.71
C TYR A 512 -17.01 -3.37 7.66
N ASN A 513 -17.97 -4.21 7.27
CA ASN A 513 -18.44 -5.34 8.07
C ASN A 513 -17.31 -6.32 8.41
N GLN A 514 -16.34 -6.54 7.49
CA GLN A 514 -15.18 -7.39 7.78
C GLN A 514 -14.12 -6.69 8.64
N LEU A 515 -14.00 -5.36 8.57
CA LEU A 515 -13.14 -4.60 9.49
C LEU A 515 -13.64 -4.76 10.93
N VAL A 516 -14.95 -4.61 11.15
CA VAL A 516 -15.59 -4.83 12.46
C VAL A 516 -15.42 -6.28 12.92
N LYS A 517 -15.74 -7.27 12.07
CA LYS A 517 -15.52 -8.69 12.43
C LYS A 517 -14.04 -8.99 12.72
N GLY A 518 -13.11 -8.39 11.98
CA GLY A 518 -11.66 -8.53 12.18
C GLY A 518 -11.18 -7.97 13.51
N ALA A 519 -11.72 -6.83 13.96
CA ALA A 519 -11.48 -6.29 15.30
C ALA A 519 -12.02 -7.21 16.43
N LEU A 520 -13.04 -8.02 16.14
CA LEU A 520 -13.58 -9.06 17.02
C LEU A 520 -12.86 -10.42 16.87
N GLY A 521 -11.78 -10.51 16.09
CA GLY A 521 -10.95 -11.70 15.94
C GLY A 521 -11.28 -12.60 14.74
N ASP A 522 -12.20 -12.23 13.86
CA ASP A 522 -12.44 -12.96 12.61
C ASP A 522 -11.19 -12.89 11.70
N THR A 523 -10.69 -14.05 11.29
CA THR A 523 -9.49 -14.19 10.44
C THR A 523 -9.81 -14.62 9.01
N SER A 524 -11.10 -14.57 8.62
CA SER A 524 -11.59 -14.91 7.28
C SER A 524 -10.90 -14.09 6.18
N THR A 525 -10.48 -14.77 5.12
CA THR A 525 -9.88 -14.15 3.93
C THR A 525 -10.96 -13.68 2.96
N GLY A 526 -10.87 -12.42 2.51
CA GLY A 526 -11.85 -11.68 1.73
C GLY A 526 -12.62 -10.69 2.62
N CYS A 527 -12.44 -9.41 2.35
CA CYS A 527 -13.02 -8.25 3.01
C CYS A 527 -14.38 -7.81 2.46
N ALA A 528 -14.55 -7.81 1.13
CA ALA A 528 -15.67 -7.15 0.48
C ALA A 528 -17.00 -7.92 0.63
N GLY A 529 -18.11 -7.19 0.81
CA GLY A 529 -19.47 -7.71 0.74
C GLY A 529 -19.85 -8.71 1.84
N ARG A 530 -19.19 -8.62 3.00
CA ARG A 530 -19.39 -9.51 4.15
C ARG A 530 -20.60 -9.12 4.98
N ALA A 531 -21.25 -10.09 5.60
CA ALA A 531 -22.32 -9.87 6.54
C ALA A 531 -21.81 -9.16 7.81
N ALA A 532 -22.68 -8.36 8.43
CA ALA A 532 -22.36 -7.66 9.68
C ALA A 532 -22.04 -8.64 10.82
N ALA A 533 -21.24 -8.19 11.78
CA ALA A 533 -21.02 -8.94 13.02
C ALA A 533 -22.36 -9.17 13.75
N GLY A 534 -22.63 -10.40 14.15
CA GLY A 534 -23.90 -10.78 14.79
C GLY A 534 -25.09 -10.96 13.84
N ALA A 535 -24.88 -10.98 12.51
CA ALA A 535 -25.94 -11.33 11.56
C ALA A 535 -26.55 -12.72 11.86
N PRO A 536 -27.86 -12.95 11.58
CA PRO A 536 -28.54 -14.21 11.86
C PRO A 536 -27.81 -15.43 11.27
N ALA A 537 -27.81 -16.55 11.99
CA ALA A 537 -27.21 -17.80 11.51
C ALA A 537 -27.82 -18.22 10.16
N GLY A 538 -26.95 -18.52 9.18
CA GLY A 538 -27.36 -18.82 7.80
C GLY A 538 -27.47 -17.60 6.87
N SER A 539 -27.21 -16.37 7.35
CA SER A 539 -27.06 -15.19 6.49
C SER A 539 -25.94 -15.40 5.46
N PRO A 540 -26.10 -14.98 4.19
CA PRO A 540 -25.04 -15.08 3.19
C PRO A 540 -23.82 -14.22 3.59
N ASP A 541 -22.72 -14.88 3.97
CA ASP A 541 -21.43 -14.24 4.29
C ASP A 541 -20.31 -14.70 3.34
N ALA A 542 -20.64 -15.07 2.10
CA ALA A 542 -19.65 -15.53 1.11
C ALA A 542 -18.68 -14.42 0.66
N GLY A 543 -19.10 -13.15 0.76
CA GLY A 543 -18.36 -11.98 0.29
C GLY A 543 -18.38 -11.81 -1.24
N LEU A 544 -17.89 -10.67 -1.72
CA LEU A 544 -17.76 -10.37 -3.15
C LEU A 544 -16.43 -10.89 -3.69
N ALA A 545 -16.44 -12.08 -4.31
CA ALA A 545 -15.23 -12.71 -4.86
C ALA A 545 -14.50 -11.85 -5.90
N LEU A 546 -15.20 -11.12 -6.77
CA LEU A 546 -14.58 -10.22 -7.76
C LEU A 546 -13.69 -9.14 -7.14
N ALA A 547 -13.96 -8.77 -5.88
CA ALA A 547 -13.28 -7.67 -5.19
C ALA A 547 -12.82 -8.08 -3.79
N ARG A 548 -12.27 -9.31 -3.61
CA ARG A 548 -11.97 -9.87 -2.27
C ARG A 548 -11.37 -8.87 -1.28
N ASN A 549 -10.36 -8.09 -1.66
CA ASN A 549 -9.65 -7.20 -0.72
C ASN A 549 -10.29 -5.80 -0.61
N GLY A 550 -11.43 -5.57 -1.24
CA GLY A 550 -11.96 -4.24 -1.54
C GLY A 550 -11.63 -3.79 -2.96
N VAL A 551 -11.86 -2.51 -3.23
CA VAL A 551 -11.52 -1.82 -4.48
C VAL A 551 -10.71 -0.57 -4.14
N GLN A 552 -9.87 -0.12 -5.08
CA GLN A 552 -9.20 1.18 -4.95
C GLN A 552 -9.76 2.19 -5.96
N ILE A 553 -9.85 3.43 -5.50
CA ILE A 553 -10.61 4.52 -6.15
C ILE A 553 -9.73 5.64 -6.70
N PHE A 554 -8.47 5.32 -7.02
CA PHE A 554 -7.54 6.22 -7.70
C PHE A 554 -6.88 5.52 -8.90
N PRO A 555 -6.30 6.29 -9.85
CA PRO A 555 -5.87 5.76 -11.15
C PRO A 555 -4.83 4.65 -11.08
N GLY A 556 -4.67 3.88 -12.16
CA GLY A 556 -3.72 2.78 -12.28
C GLY A 556 -4.30 1.42 -12.67
N ALA A 557 -5.54 1.32 -13.15
CA ALA A 557 -6.06 0.05 -13.65
C ALA A 557 -7.06 0.19 -14.80
N VAL A 558 -7.01 -0.80 -15.70
CA VAL A 558 -7.89 -0.93 -16.86
C VAL A 558 -8.37 -2.37 -17.05
N PRO A 559 -9.62 -2.58 -17.53
CA PRO A 559 -10.12 -3.89 -17.92
C PRO A 559 -9.46 -4.41 -19.21
N VAL A 560 -9.23 -5.73 -19.29
CA VAL A 560 -8.68 -6.43 -20.44
C VAL A 560 -9.80 -6.99 -21.29
N TYR A 561 -9.74 -6.74 -22.60
CA TYR A 561 -10.74 -7.22 -23.56
C TYR A 561 -10.12 -8.16 -24.60
N ARG A 562 -10.92 -9.09 -25.11
CA ARG A 562 -10.69 -9.81 -26.38
C ARG A 562 -11.86 -9.50 -27.30
N GLY A 563 -11.64 -8.62 -28.28
CA GLY A 563 -12.75 -7.98 -29.01
C GLY A 563 -13.66 -7.22 -28.05
N ASP A 564 -14.95 -7.57 -28.02
CA ASP A 564 -15.94 -6.98 -27.09
C ASP A 564 -16.12 -7.75 -25.77
N THR A 565 -15.43 -8.87 -25.58
CA THR A 565 -15.54 -9.70 -24.37
C THR A 565 -14.52 -9.26 -23.31
N LEU A 566 -15.00 -8.93 -22.10
CA LEU A 566 -14.16 -8.73 -20.92
C LEU A 566 -13.52 -10.08 -20.51
N VAL A 567 -12.20 -10.12 -20.34
CA VAL A 567 -11.46 -11.36 -19.99
C VAL A 567 -10.57 -11.23 -18.74
N GLY A 568 -10.52 -10.05 -18.12
CA GLY A 568 -9.75 -9.80 -16.90
C GLY A 568 -9.53 -8.30 -16.66
N ALA A 569 -8.56 -7.96 -15.82
CA ALA A 569 -8.11 -6.59 -15.61
C ALA A 569 -6.61 -6.54 -15.24
N VAL A 570 -5.97 -5.41 -15.53
CA VAL A 570 -4.59 -5.08 -15.10
C VAL A 570 -4.66 -3.95 -14.08
N GLY A 571 -3.87 -4.05 -13.02
CA GLY A 571 -3.74 -2.98 -12.02
C GLY A 571 -2.30 -2.77 -11.58
N ILE A 572 -1.91 -1.51 -11.46
CA ILE A 572 -0.57 -1.01 -11.20
C ILE A 572 -0.58 -0.11 -9.98
N SER A 573 0.42 -0.21 -9.10
CA SER A 573 0.59 0.77 -8.02
C SER A 573 2.03 0.89 -7.56
N GLY A 574 2.55 2.12 -7.47
CA GLY A 574 3.74 2.40 -6.65
C GLY A 574 4.39 3.78 -6.81
N ASP A 575 4.19 4.46 -7.95
CA ASP A 575 4.77 5.79 -8.19
C ASP A 575 3.64 6.85 -8.26
N GLY A 576 3.74 7.85 -9.13
CA GLY A 576 2.62 8.77 -9.41
C GLY A 576 1.43 8.08 -10.09
N VAL A 577 0.21 8.60 -9.84
CA VAL A 577 -1.04 8.01 -10.38
C VAL A 577 -1.14 8.04 -11.91
N ASP A 578 -0.49 8.99 -12.58
CA ASP A 578 -0.42 9.04 -14.04
C ASP A 578 0.61 8.04 -14.60
N GLN A 579 1.72 7.79 -13.88
CA GLN A 579 2.65 6.70 -14.18
C GLN A 579 1.95 5.34 -14.06
N ASP A 580 1.19 5.11 -12.98
CA ASP A 580 0.43 3.86 -12.79
C ASP A 580 -0.57 3.62 -13.95
N ASP A 581 -1.31 4.65 -14.37
CA ASP A 581 -2.24 4.59 -15.51
C ASP A 581 -1.53 4.27 -16.83
N MET A 582 -0.43 4.97 -17.11
CA MET A 582 0.36 4.75 -18.32
C MET A 582 0.90 3.33 -18.37
N VAL A 583 1.47 2.84 -17.26
CA VAL A 583 1.99 1.46 -17.19
C VAL A 583 0.87 0.44 -17.40
N ALA A 584 -0.33 0.67 -16.86
CA ALA A 584 -1.48 -0.23 -17.04
C ALA A 584 -1.88 -0.31 -18.53
N PHE A 585 -2.11 0.86 -19.14
CA PHE A 585 -2.75 1.00 -20.43
C PHE A 585 -1.80 0.78 -21.61
N LEU A 586 -0.58 1.34 -21.53
CA LEU A 586 0.46 1.13 -22.53
C LEU A 586 1.11 -0.26 -22.39
N GLY A 587 1.28 -0.77 -21.17
CA GLY A 587 1.75 -2.13 -20.93
C GLY A 587 0.82 -3.17 -21.57
N LEU A 588 -0.49 -3.04 -21.35
CA LEU A 588 -1.49 -3.89 -22.01
C LEU A 588 -1.49 -3.72 -23.53
N ALA A 589 -1.40 -2.50 -24.06
CA ALA A 589 -1.31 -2.26 -25.51
C ALA A 589 -0.05 -2.86 -26.15
N ASN A 590 1.10 -2.83 -25.47
CA ASN A 590 2.32 -3.47 -25.95
C ASN A 590 2.20 -4.99 -25.92
N ALA A 591 1.62 -5.56 -24.86
CA ALA A 591 1.41 -6.99 -24.74
C ALA A 591 0.47 -7.50 -25.83
N ALA A 592 -0.67 -6.83 -26.03
CA ALA A 592 -1.62 -7.06 -27.13
C ALA A 592 -0.92 -7.13 -28.50
N ARG A 593 -0.13 -6.10 -28.84
CA ARG A 593 0.61 -6.02 -30.11
C ARG A 593 1.66 -7.11 -30.27
N ALA A 594 2.36 -7.48 -29.19
CA ALA A 594 3.37 -8.53 -29.20
C ALA A 594 2.80 -9.95 -29.29
N LEU A 595 1.60 -10.16 -28.72
CA LEU A 595 0.92 -11.47 -28.68
C LEU A 595 0.13 -11.77 -29.96
N GLY A 596 -0.57 -10.78 -30.52
CA GLY A 596 -1.45 -10.99 -31.66
C GLY A 596 -2.69 -11.86 -31.39
N THR A 597 -2.99 -12.18 -30.11
CA THR A 597 -4.08 -13.10 -29.70
C THR A 597 -5.47 -12.45 -29.64
N GLY A 598 -5.63 -11.26 -30.21
CA GLY A 598 -6.86 -10.47 -30.16
C GLY A 598 -7.13 -9.79 -28.81
N LEU A 599 -6.22 -9.90 -27.83
CA LEU A 599 -6.25 -9.09 -26.61
C LEU A 599 -6.06 -7.60 -26.94
N ALA A 600 -6.71 -6.74 -26.17
CA ALA A 600 -6.59 -5.29 -26.29
C ALA A 600 -6.99 -4.57 -24.98
N ASN A 601 -6.73 -3.27 -24.93
CA ASN A 601 -7.50 -2.34 -24.11
C ASN A 601 -8.98 -2.37 -24.52
N ALA A 602 -9.88 -1.88 -23.66
CA ALA A 602 -11.29 -1.71 -24.01
C ALA A 602 -11.48 -0.90 -25.30
N PRO A 603 -12.42 -1.27 -26.19
CA PRO A 603 -12.74 -0.48 -27.38
C PRO A 603 -13.12 0.96 -27.03
N ALA A 604 -12.57 1.95 -27.73
CA ALA A 604 -12.73 3.37 -27.39
C ALA A 604 -14.20 3.82 -27.26
N ALA A 605 -15.08 3.33 -28.16
CA ALA A 605 -16.51 3.62 -28.14
C ALA A 605 -17.28 3.09 -26.90
N ARG A 606 -16.65 2.26 -26.07
CA ARG A 606 -17.22 1.68 -24.84
C ARG A 606 -16.60 2.22 -23.56
N ARG A 607 -15.58 3.09 -23.64
CA ARG A 607 -14.89 3.61 -22.46
C ARG A 607 -15.74 4.65 -21.74
N ALA A 608 -15.58 4.74 -20.42
CA ALA A 608 -16.28 5.73 -19.61
C ALA A 608 -16.01 7.21 -20.01
N ASP A 609 -14.93 7.51 -20.74
CA ASP A 609 -14.63 8.85 -21.30
C ASP A 609 -15.55 9.30 -22.46
N GLN A 610 -16.41 8.40 -22.94
CA GLN A 610 -17.52 8.73 -23.82
C GLN A 610 -18.72 9.31 -23.05
N LEU A 611 -18.75 9.16 -21.72
CA LEU A 611 -19.87 9.58 -20.86
C LEU A 611 -19.64 10.99 -20.31
N VAL A 612 -20.74 11.75 -20.19
CA VAL A 612 -20.74 13.16 -19.77
C VAL A 612 -21.77 13.40 -18.62
N PRO A 613 -21.66 12.67 -17.49
CA PRO A 613 -22.56 12.86 -16.34
C PRO A 613 -22.53 14.30 -15.83
N GLN A 614 -23.70 14.87 -15.55
CA GLN A 614 -23.86 16.25 -15.07
C GLN A 614 -23.14 17.31 -15.93
N GLY A 615 -22.94 17.04 -17.23
CA GLY A 615 -22.21 17.94 -18.14
C GLY A 615 -20.68 17.82 -18.09
N VAL A 616 -20.12 16.93 -17.25
CA VAL A 616 -18.67 16.71 -17.13
C VAL A 616 -18.25 15.40 -17.79
N ARG A 617 -17.29 15.48 -18.72
CA ARG A 617 -16.68 14.29 -19.33
C ARG A 617 -15.79 13.55 -18.32
N LEU A 618 -15.99 12.25 -18.15
CA LEU A 618 -15.12 11.41 -17.30
C LEU A 618 -13.75 11.20 -17.95
N ARG A 619 -12.71 10.93 -17.14
CA ARG A 619 -11.38 10.56 -17.62
C ARG A 619 -11.18 9.05 -17.55
N TYR A 620 -10.75 8.43 -18.65
CA TYR A 620 -10.45 6.99 -18.68
C TYR A 620 -9.01 6.69 -18.24
N VAL A 621 -8.01 7.32 -18.87
CA VAL A 621 -6.60 7.23 -18.47
C VAL A 621 -5.93 8.58 -18.64
N GLN A 622 -4.84 8.82 -17.92
CA GLN A 622 -3.98 10.00 -18.10
C GLN A 622 -2.52 9.55 -18.02
N CYS A 623 -1.76 9.84 -19.06
CA CYS A 623 -0.34 9.49 -19.15
C CYS A 623 0.53 10.75 -19.00
N PRO A 624 1.68 10.69 -18.32
CA PRO A 624 2.49 11.88 -18.06
C PRO A 624 3.01 12.53 -19.35
N GLN A 625 3.23 13.85 -19.31
CA GLN A 625 3.94 14.57 -20.36
C GLN A 625 5.44 14.23 -20.31
N SER A 626 6.09 14.08 -21.47
CA SER A 626 7.46 13.59 -21.60
C SER A 626 7.80 12.36 -20.72
N PRO A 627 7.02 11.26 -20.81
CA PRO A 627 6.95 10.27 -19.73
C PRO A 627 8.16 9.34 -19.61
N PHE A 628 9.13 9.36 -20.53
CA PHE A 628 10.23 8.38 -20.57
C PHE A 628 11.61 8.99 -20.31
N ASN A 629 12.45 8.29 -19.54
CA ASN A 629 13.85 8.67 -19.32
C ASN A 629 14.72 8.49 -20.58
N ASP A 630 14.35 7.55 -21.46
CA ASP A 630 15.11 7.16 -22.65
C ASP A 630 14.58 7.75 -23.97
N SER A 631 13.57 8.64 -23.92
CA SER A 631 12.89 9.15 -25.11
C SER A 631 12.29 10.54 -24.90
N THR A 632 12.15 11.29 -26.00
CA THR A 632 11.48 12.59 -26.07
C THR A 632 10.02 12.49 -26.55
N GLN A 633 9.47 11.27 -26.67
CA GLN A 633 8.08 11.03 -27.06
C GLN A 633 7.11 11.78 -26.14
N GLN A 634 6.11 12.43 -26.73
CA GLN A 634 4.94 12.99 -26.04
C GLN A 634 3.72 12.09 -26.27
N ASP A 635 2.67 12.32 -25.49
CA ASP A 635 1.35 11.69 -25.65
C ASP A 635 1.41 10.17 -25.89
N ALA A 636 2.20 9.46 -25.08
CA ALA A 636 2.56 8.06 -25.29
C ALA A 636 1.38 7.07 -25.32
N CYS A 637 0.19 7.53 -24.94
CA CYS A 637 -1.07 6.77 -24.91
C CYS A 637 -2.09 7.22 -25.97
N ALA A 638 -1.77 8.21 -26.81
CA ALA A 638 -2.69 8.70 -27.83
C ALA A 638 -2.92 7.66 -28.95
N GLY A 639 -4.17 7.53 -29.38
CA GLY A 639 -4.56 6.60 -30.45
C GLY A 639 -4.69 5.13 -30.04
N LEU A 640 -4.60 4.81 -28.74
CA LEU A 640 -4.78 3.47 -28.17
C LEU A 640 -6.19 3.24 -27.62
#